data_AF-A0A7K4WR62-F1
#
_entry.id   AF-A0A7K4WR62-F1
#
_cell.length_a   1.000
_cell.length_b   1.000
_cell.length_c   1.000
_cell.angle_alpha   90.00
_cell.angle_beta   90.00
_cell.angle_gamma   90.00
#
_symmetry.space_group_name_H-M   'P 1'
#
loop_
_entity.id
_entity.type
_entity.pdbx_description
1 polymer ?
#
loop_
_entity_poly.entity_id
_entity_poly.type
_entity_poly.pdbx_seq_one_letter_code
_entity_poly.pdbx_strand_id
1 'polypeptide(L)'
;MSSLTTFSEGENSTPRFVVGSRDDETEFLGSNMKTDETDFFEDDEEEESPPERQIVVGICAMTKKSKSKPMTQILERLCKFEYITVVIMGEDVILNEPVENWPSCDCLISFHSKGFPLDKAVAYAKLCKPFLINDLDMQYYIQDRREVYRILQEEGIDLPRYAVLNRDPDRPEECNLVEGEDHVEVNGAVFPKPFVEKPVSAEDHNVYIYYPTSAGGGSQRLFRKIGSRSSVYSPESSVRKTGSYIYEEFMPTDGTDVKVYTVGPDYAHAEARKSPALDGKVERDSEGKEIRYPVMLTAMEKLVARKVCVAFKQTVCGFDLLRANGHSFVCDVNGFSFVKNSMKYYDDCAKILGNIIMRELAPQFHIPWSIPTEAEDIPIVPTTSGTMMELRCVIAVIRHGDRTPKQKMKMEVKHARFFELFEKYDGYKTGKLKLKKPEQLQEVLDIARQLVVELGSHSDCEIEERKSKLEQLKSVLEMYGHFSGINRKVQLTYLPHGHPKAASEDEEARRESSPSLLLVLKWGGELTPAGRVQAEELGRAFRCMYPGGQGDYAGFPGCGLLRLHSTYRHDLKIYASDEGRVQMTAAAFAKGLLALEGELTPILVQMVKSANMNGLLDSDSDSLSSCQHRVKARLHEIMQKDAQFCEEDYEKLAPTGSASLLNSMTFIQNPVEVCNQVFTLIENLTSQIRKRLEDPKSADLQLYHSETLELMLQRWTKLERDFRMKNGRYDISKIPDIYDCIKYDVQHNCALKLEGTAELFKLSKALADVIIPQEYGINKEEKLEIAIGFCLPLIKKIQLDLQRTHEDESVNKLHPLYSRGVLSPGRHVRTRLYFTSESHVHSLLSIFRYGGLLDENKDQQWKRAMDYLSAISELNYMTQIVIMLYEDNNKDPSSEERFHVELHFSPGVKGCEEDRNVPTGFGFRPASAENEDKKADQGSLEDLSKEKGSDEPDRAQQKSPQPSEPVSIQRRSPLIRNRKTGSMEVLSESSSKSGGYRLFSTYSRQSSEMKQSGLGSQCTGLFSTNVLGGSSSAPNLQDYARSHGKKFASSLTYKDELLSMPAVKRFSVSFAKHPTNGFEGCSMVPTIYPLETLHNSLSLRQVNEFLTAVCRSCSESHVQSTAALFDSMIGSQIPGDPFMSQRILSSSSLPLRQRSDKPPWYSSGPSSTVSSAGPSSPTSVDNCAHFSFTEKLSISPPKSEEQ
;
A
#
# COMPACT_ATOMS: atom_id res chain seq x y z
N MET A 1 -61.48 16.75 45.25
CA MET A 1 -62.46 16.87 44.15
C MET A 1 -62.20 15.68 43.24
N SER A 2 -62.91 14.55 43.41
CA SER A 2 -64.25 14.24 42.84
C SER A 2 -64.19 14.07 41.31
N SER A 3 -64.54 12.94 40.70
CA SER A 3 -65.37 11.78 41.11
C SER A 3 -64.94 10.49 40.35
N LEU A 4 -64.87 9.29 40.97
CA LEU A 4 -65.88 8.19 40.96
C LEU A 4 -66.40 7.84 39.54
N THR A 5 -66.37 6.60 39.04
CA THR A 5 -66.63 5.25 39.63
C THR A 5 -65.74 4.18 38.92
N THR A 6 -65.21 3.05 39.44
CA THR A 6 -65.69 1.90 40.29
C THR A 6 -66.79 1.05 39.63
N PHE A 7 -66.71 -0.27 39.43
CA PHE A 7 -65.74 -1.36 39.70
C PHE A 7 -66.20 -2.60 38.87
N SER A 8 -65.52 -3.74 38.68
CA SER A 8 -64.18 -4.32 38.99
C SER A 8 -63.89 -5.45 37.95
N GLU A 9 -63.15 -6.58 38.05
CA GLU A 9 -62.38 -7.35 39.07
C GLU A 9 -61.40 -8.33 38.33
N GLY A 10 -60.51 -9.05 39.03
CA GLY A 10 -59.72 -10.20 38.49
C GLY A 10 -58.22 -10.20 38.86
N GLU A 11 -57.69 -11.30 39.40
CA GLU A 11 -56.46 -11.27 40.22
C GLU A 11 -55.11 -11.48 39.50
N ASN A 12 -54.04 -11.00 40.16
CA ASN A 12 -52.65 -11.01 39.71
C ASN A 12 -51.87 -12.25 40.22
N SER A 13 -50.75 -12.60 39.57
CA SER A 13 -49.42 -12.36 40.17
C SER A 13 -48.24 -12.79 39.27
N THR A 14 -47.07 -12.22 39.57
CA THR A 14 -45.82 -12.32 38.82
C THR A 14 -44.88 -13.43 39.35
N PRO A 15 -44.05 -14.05 38.49
CA PRO A 15 -43.02 -14.99 38.94
C PRO A 15 -41.68 -14.29 39.24
N ARG A 16 -40.97 -14.73 40.30
CA ARG A 16 -39.54 -14.52 40.50
C ARG A 16 -38.91 -15.62 41.36
N PHE A 17 -37.84 -16.24 40.84
CA PHE A 17 -36.68 -16.88 41.52
C PHE A 17 -36.89 -17.77 42.77
N VAL A 18 -36.27 -18.96 42.80
CA VAL A 18 -34.96 -19.21 43.46
C VAL A 18 -34.46 -20.65 43.20
N VAL A 19 -33.15 -20.82 43.33
CA VAL A 19 -32.29 -22.00 43.13
C VAL A 19 -32.51 -23.16 44.13
N GLY A 20 -32.57 -24.39 43.63
CA GLY A 20 -31.62 -25.46 44.00
C GLY A 20 -31.96 -26.56 45.02
N SER A 21 -31.68 -27.81 44.59
CA SER A 21 -30.89 -28.83 45.32
C SER A 21 -31.56 -29.90 46.22
N ARG A 22 -31.24 -31.15 45.85
CA ARG A 22 -31.03 -32.40 46.63
C ARG A 22 -32.18 -33.36 46.99
N ASP A 23 -31.98 -34.59 46.49
CA ASP A 23 -31.88 -35.89 47.20
C ASP A 23 -33.02 -36.34 48.15
N ASP A 24 -33.71 -37.43 47.77
CA ASP A 24 -33.90 -38.61 48.65
C ASP A 24 -34.23 -39.89 47.82
N GLU A 25 -34.04 -41.08 48.40
CA GLU A 25 -34.11 -42.39 47.71
C GLU A 25 -35.45 -43.15 47.92
N THR A 26 -35.81 -44.12 47.05
CA THR A 26 -36.11 -45.54 47.44
C THR A 26 -36.51 -46.51 46.30
N GLU A 27 -35.77 -47.62 46.22
CA GLU A 27 -36.19 -49.04 46.06
C GLU A 27 -37.23 -49.57 45.02
N PHE A 28 -36.68 -50.26 43.99
CA PHE A 28 -36.83 -51.71 43.69
C PHE A 28 -38.08 -52.35 43.00
N LEU A 29 -37.79 -53.53 42.40
CA LEU A 29 -38.68 -54.57 41.79
C LEU A 29 -39.36 -54.24 40.44
N GLY A 30 -39.47 -55.18 39.47
CA GLY A 30 -38.84 -56.51 39.38
C GLY A 30 -39.42 -57.45 38.28
N SER A 31 -38.58 -57.84 37.31
CA SER A 31 -38.59 -59.10 36.50
C SER A 31 -39.86 -59.64 35.82
N ASN A 32 -39.82 -59.82 34.48
CA ASN A 32 -39.85 -61.12 33.75
C ASN A 32 -39.79 -60.89 32.21
N MET A 33 -38.91 -61.55 31.43
CA MET A 33 -39.03 -62.89 30.79
C MET A 33 -40.23 -63.01 29.82
N LYS A 34 -40.12 -63.48 28.55
CA LYS A 34 -39.08 -64.14 27.70
C LYS A 34 -39.34 -63.74 26.22
N THR A 35 -38.36 -63.57 25.34
CA THR A 35 -37.58 -64.57 24.56
C THR A 35 -38.40 -65.46 23.62
N ASP A 36 -38.28 -65.22 22.30
CA ASP A 36 -38.12 -66.24 21.23
C ASP A 36 -37.60 -65.56 19.93
N GLU A 37 -37.01 -66.33 19.00
CA GLU A 37 -36.36 -65.86 17.77
C GLU A 37 -37.10 -66.33 16.50
N THR A 38 -37.18 -65.52 15.43
CA THR A 38 -36.89 -65.92 14.02
C THR A 38 -36.96 -64.74 13.04
N ASP A 39 -36.23 -64.85 11.93
CA ASP A 39 -36.06 -63.79 10.91
C ASP A 39 -37.29 -63.54 10.03
N PHE A 40 -37.43 -62.30 9.53
CA PHE A 40 -37.80 -62.01 8.13
C PHE A 40 -37.15 -60.70 7.67
N PHE A 41 -36.83 -60.60 6.38
CA PHE A 41 -36.33 -59.38 5.72
C PHE A 41 -37.51 -58.53 5.24
N GLU A 42 -37.45 -57.21 5.43
CA GLU A 42 -38.15 -56.19 4.64
C GLU A 42 -37.39 -54.86 4.75
N ASP A 43 -37.62 -53.93 3.82
CA ASP A 43 -36.68 -52.84 3.50
C ASP A 43 -36.61 -51.71 4.54
N ASP A 44 -35.38 -51.28 4.87
CA ASP A 44 -35.10 -49.94 5.40
C ASP A 44 -35.27 -48.92 4.25
N GLU A 45 -36.51 -48.48 3.98
CA GLU A 45 -36.72 -47.21 3.27
C GLU A 45 -36.17 -46.08 4.16
N GLU A 46 -35.13 -45.39 3.71
CA GLU A 46 -34.65 -44.16 4.37
C GLU A 46 -35.79 -43.13 4.31
N GLU A 47 -36.47 -42.88 5.45
CA GLU A 47 -37.41 -41.76 5.57
C GLU A 47 -36.66 -40.46 5.27
N GLU A 48 -36.85 -39.91 4.05
CA GLU A 48 -36.35 -38.59 3.70
C GLU A 48 -36.93 -37.56 4.68
N SER A 49 -36.11 -37.15 5.65
CA SER A 49 -36.42 -36.03 6.54
C SER A 49 -36.81 -34.84 5.67
N PRO A 50 -37.98 -34.20 5.90
CA PRO A 50 -38.51 -33.20 4.97
C PRO A 50 -37.47 -32.10 4.74
N PRO A 51 -37.21 -31.70 3.49
CA PRO A 51 -36.04 -30.91 3.13
C PRO A 51 -36.00 -29.62 3.95
N GLU A 52 -34.85 -29.37 4.59
CA GLU A 52 -34.67 -28.23 5.48
C GLU A 52 -35.09 -26.93 4.78
N ARG A 53 -35.87 -26.12 5.50
CA ARG A 53 -36.64 -25.02 4.89
C ARG A 53 -35.70 -23.89 4.43
N GLN A 54 -35.26 -24.01 3.18
CA GLN A 54 -34.43 -23.03 2.48
C GLN A 54 -35.09 -21.65 2.42
N ILE A 55 -34.29 -20.60 2.62
CA ILE A 55 -34.63 -19.21 2.33
C ILE A 55 -34.41 -18.98 0.83
N VAL A 56 -35.47 -18.60 0.12
CA VAL A 56 -35.42 -18.35 -1.33
C VAL A 56 -35.11 -16.88 -1.61
N VAL A 57 -33.99 -16.63 -2.27
CA VAL A 57 -33.54 -15.30 -2.69
C VAL A 57 -33.84 -15.09 -4.17
N GLY A 58 -34.89 -14.32 -4.46
CA GLY A 58 -35.32 -13.96 -5.80
C GLY A 58 -34.46 -12.84 -6.40
N ILE A 59 -33.94 -13.06 -7.60
CA ILE A 59 -33.20 -12.05 -8.39
C ILE A 59 -34.10 -11.57 -9.52
N CYS A 60 -34.69 -10.37 -9.40
CA CYS A 60 -35.55 -9.76 -10.40
C CYS A 60 -34.84 -8.59 -11.08
N ALA A 61 -34.20 -8.87 -12.22
CA ALA A 61 -33.54 -7.86 -13.05
C ALA A 61 -33.36 -8.37 -14.49
N MET A 62 -33.37 -7.46 -15.45
CA MET A 62 -33.11 -7.73 -16.88
C MET A 62 -31.85 -8.61 -17.07
N THR A 63 -31.87 -9.54 -18.02
CA THR A 63 -30.82 -10.54 -18.32
C THR A 63 -29.43 -9.93 -18.40
N LYS A 64 -29.33 -8.72 -18.99
CA LYS A 64 -28.09 -7.96 -19.12
C LYS A 64 -27.45 -7.56 -17.78
N LYS A 65 -28.23 -7.55 -16.70
CA LYS A 65 -27.81 -7.33 -15.30
C LYS A 65 -27.71 -8.66 -14.55
N SER A 66 -28.76 -9.49 -14.58
CA SER A 66 -28.83 -10.74 -13.80
C SER A 66 -27.84 -11.81 -14.27
N LYS A 67 -27.46 -11.85 -15.55
CA LYS A 67 -26.40 -12.72 -16.11
C LYS A 67 -25.08 -11.97 -16.35
N SER A 68 -24.83 -10.86 -15.65
CA SER A 68 -23.57 -10.13 -15.76
C SER A 68 -22.47 -10.75 -14.89
N LYS A 69 -21.20 -10.74 -15.35
CA LYS A 69 -20.06 -11.36 -14.62
C LYS A 69 -19.99 -11.00 -13.12
N PRO A 70 -20.19 -9.73 -12.68
CA PRO A 70 -20.24 -9.41 -11.25
C PRO A 70 -21.40 -10.09 -10.51
N MET A 71 -22.59 -10.11 -11.10
CA MET A 71 -23.75 -10.78 -10.51
C MET A 71 -23.51 -12.28 -10.38
N THR A 72 -23.14 -12.97 -11.47
CA THR A 72 -22.89 -14.41 -11.44
C THR A 72 -21.86 -14.78 -10.36
N GLN A 73 -20.75 -14.04 -10.28
CA GLN A 73 -19.71 -14.26 -9.26
C GLN A 73 -20.17 -14.04 -7.82
N ILE A 74 -21.14 -13.16 -7.57
CA ILE A 74 -21.73 -12.93 -6.24
C ILE A 74 -22.76 -14.03 -5.92
N LEU A 75 -23.60 -14.42 -6.88
CA LEU A 75 -24.61 -15.48 -6.68
C LEU A 75 -23.96 -16.86 -6.48
N GLU A 76 -22.90 -17.19 -7.22
CA GLU A 76 -22.05 -18.41 -7.04
C GLU A 76 -21.44 -18.52 -5.63
N ARG A 77 -21.38 -17.41 -4.88
CA ARG A 77 -20.91 -17.35 -3.49
C ARG A 77 -22.05 -17.31 -2.48
N LEU A 78 -23.18 -16.69 -2.84
CA LEU A 78 -24.39 -16.66 -2.02
C LEU A 78 -25.01 -18.06 -1.89
N CYS A 79 -25.01 -18.86 -2.96
CA CYS A 79 -25.39 -20.29 -2.94
C CYS A 79 -24.42 -21.21 -2.16
N LYS A 80 -23.47 -20.65 -1.37
CA LYS A 80 -22.63 -21.40 -0.43
C LYS A 80 -23.08 -21.25 1.02
N PHE A 81 -24.12 -20.45 1.28
CA PHE A 81 -24.81 -20.44 2.56
C PHE A 81 -25.79 -21.62 2.59
N GLU A 82 -25.64 -22.48 3.58
CA GLU A 82 -26.37 -23.76 3.77
C GLU A 82 -27.89 -23.64 3.59
N TYR A 83 -28.48 -22.55 4.08
CA TYR A 83 -29.93 -22.30 4.05
C TYR A 83 -30.39 -21.29 2.97
N ILE A 84 -29.54 -20.92 2.00
CA ILE A 84 -29.89 -19.94 0.96
C ILE A 84 -29.90 -20.57 -0.43
N THR A 85 -31.10 -20.61 -1.04
CA THR A 85 -31.31 -20.99 -2.44
C THR A 85 -31.60 -19.74 -3.28
N VAL A 86 -30.89 -19.54 -4.39
CA VAL A 86 -31.05 -18.37 -5.28
C VAL A 86 -31.89 -18.73 -6.51
N VAL A 87 -32.95 -17.95 -6.78
CA VAL A 87 -33.82 -18.10 -7.95
C VAL A 87 -33.71 -16.85 -8.83
N ILE A 88 -33.25 -17.01 -10.07
CA ILE A 88 -33.17 -15.90 -11.04
C ILE A 88 -34.45 -15.87 -11.88
N MET A 89 -35.23 -14.80 -11.77
CA MET A 89 -36.43 -14.61 -12.58
C MET A 89 -36.05 -14.38 -14.05
N GLY A 90 -36.72 -15.09 -14.97
CA GLY A 90 -36.50 -14.94 -16.41
C GLY A 90 -37.04 -13.60 -16.93
N GLU A 91 -36.30 -12.92 -17.80
CA GLU A 91 -36.73 -11.63 -18.38
C GLU A 91 -38.07 -11.71 -19.11
N ASP A 92 -38.36 -12.86 -19.75
CA ASP A 92 -39.66 -13.14 -20.37
C ASP A 92 -40.81 -13.15 -19.34
N VAL A 93 -40.61 -13.76 -18.18
CA VAL A 93 -41.56 -13.75 -17.05
C VAL A 93 -41.71 -12.32 -16.49
N ILE A 94 -40.58 -11.62 -16.28
CA ILE A 94 -40.58 -10.24 -15.77
C ILE A 94 -41.37 -9.30 -16.70
N LEU A 95 -41.24 -9.45 -18.02
CA LEU A 95 -41.93 -8.62 -19.00
C LEU A 95 -43.38 -9.06 -19.23
N ASN A 96 -43.60 -10.33 -19.57
CA ASN A 96 -44.85 -10.80 -20.18
C ASN A 96 -45.82 -11.47 -19.19
N GLU A 97 -45.33 -12.21 -18.19
CA GLU A 97 -46.19 -12.90 -17.21
C GLU A 97 -46.72 -11.95 -16.13
N PRO A 98 -47.98 -12.11 -15.66
CA PRO A 98 -48.52 -11.35 -14.54
C PRO A 98 -47.78 -11.70 -13.24
N VAL A 99 -47.81 -10.80 -12.25
CA VAL A 99 -46.95 -10.89 -11.05
C VAL A 99 -47.30 -12.06 -10.13
N GLU A 100 -48.54 -12.54 -10.24
CA GLU A 100 -49.08 -13.72 -9.58
C GLU A 100 -48.43 -15.03 -10.08
N ASN A 101 -47.87 -15.03 -11.29
CA ASN A 101 -47.16 -16.16 -11.90
C ASN A 101 -45.63 -16.11 -11.65
N TRP A 102 -45.11 -15.11 -10.94
CA TRP A 102 -43.67 -14.97 -10.71
C TRP A 102 -43.17 -15.94 -9.62
N PRO A 103 -41.92 -16.46 -9.72
CA PRO A 103 -41.38 -17.38 -8.73
C PRO A 103 -41.34 -16.77 -7.32
N SER A 104 -42.02 -17.40 -6.36
CA SER A 104 -42.06 -16.97 -4.97
C SER A 104 -40.66 -16.91 -4.35
N CYS A 105 -40.41 -15.86 -3.56
CA CYS A 105 -39.16 -15.70 -2.81
C CYS A 105 -39.40 -15.02 -1.46
N ASP A 106 -38.61 -15.37 -0.46
CA ASP A 106 -38.66 -14.80 0.89
C ASP A 106 -37.83 -13.51 1.01
N CYS A 107 -36.77 -13.41 0.19
CA CYS A 107 -35.97 -12.22 0.00
C CYS A 107 -35.92 -11.83 -1.49
N LEU A 108 -35.97 -10.53 -1.80
CA LEU A 108 -35.95 -10.01 -3.16
C LEU A 108 -34.77 -9.03 -3.37
N ILE A 109 -33.91 -9.38 -4.32
CA ILE A 109 -32.89 -8.49 -4.90
C ILE A 109 -33.43 -8.05 -6.27
N SER A 110 -33.99 -6.84 -6.32
CA SER A 110 -34.66 -6.29 -7.49
C SER A 110 -34.27 -4.84 -7.73
N PHE A 111 -33.96 -4.49 -8.99
CA PHE A 111 -33.46 -3.16 -9.32
C PHE A 111 -33.71 -2.72 -10.77
N HIS A 112 -34.11 -1.47 -10.92
CA HIS A 112 -34.37 -0.84 -12.21
C HIS A 112 -33.12 -0.73 -13.11
N SER A 113 -33.38 -0.84 -14.42
CA SER A 113 -32.57 -0.22 -15.48
C SER A 113 -33.35 -0.29 -16.79
N LYS A 114 -33.22 0.73 -17.64
CA LYS A 114 -33.85 0.86 -18.97
C LYS A 114 -34.43 -0.43 -19.55
N GLY A 115 -35.76 -0.52 -19.52
CA GLY A 115 -36.56 -1.66 -19.99
C GLY A 115 -37.14 -2.54 -18.88
N PHE A 116 -36.80 -2.29 -17.62
CA PHE A 116 -37.33 -3.05 -16.48
C PHE A 116 -38.69 -2.48 -15.99
N PRO A 117 -39.75 -3.31 -15.86
CA PRO A 117 -41.07 -2.87 -15.41
C PRO A 117 -41.11 -2.73 -13.87
N LEU A 118 -40.65 -1.59 -13.35
CA LEU A 118 -40.57 -1.33 -11.90
C LEU A 118 -41.95 -1.42 -11.24
N ASP A 119 -43.04 -1.00 -11.91
CA ASP A 119 -44.41 -1.12 -11.42
C ASP A 119 -44.79 -2.59 -11.09
N LYS A 120 -44.37 -3.54 -11.95
CA LYS A 120 -44.61 -4.98 -11.74
C LYS A 120 -43.79 -5.50 -10.57
N ALA A 121 -42.53 -5.09 -10.43
CA ALA A 121 -41.71 -5.47 -9.28
C ALA A 121 -42.28 -4.94 -7.95
N VAL A 122 -42.83 -3.72 -7.96
CA VAL A 122 -43.51 -3.11 -6.81
C VAL A 122 -44.83 -3.83 -6.50
N ALA A 123 -45.61 -4.21 -7.51
CA ALA A 123 -46.83 -5.01 -7.33
C ALA A 123 -46.51 -6.41 -6.76
N TYR A 124 -45.51 -7.10 -7.31
CA TYR A 124 -45.00 -8.37 -6.77
C TYR A 124 -44.55 -8.25 -5.32
N ALA A 125 -43.79 -7.20 -4.97
CA ALA A 125 -43.37 -6.97 -3.59
C ALA A 125 -44.55 -6.70 -2.63
N LYS A 126 -45.60 -6.01 -3.11
CA LYS A 126 -46.84 -5.76 -2.33
C LYS A 126 -47.70 -7.02 -2.17
N LEU A 127 -47.67 -7.93 -3.15
CA LEU A 127 -48.34 -9.23 -3.13
C LEU A 127 -47.65 -10.23 -2.19
N CYS A 128 -46.36 -10.52 -2.44
CA CYS A 128 -45.62 -11.58 -1.77
C CYS A 128 -44.93 -11.13 -0.46
N LYS A 129 -44.76 -9.82 -0.24
CA LYS A 129 -44.10 -9.21 0.93
C LYS A 129 -42.70 -9.78 1.28
N PRO A 130 -41.80 -9.97 0.28
CA PRO A 130 -40.43 -10.43 0.55
C PRO A 130 -39.61 -9.37 1.29
N PHE A 131 -38.58 -9.81 2.00
CA PHE A 131 -37.54 -8.93 2.53
C PHE A 131 -36.75 -8.26 1.38
N LEU A 132 -36.86 -6.93 1.25
CA LEU A 132 -36.22 -6.16 0.19
C LEU A 132 -34.79 -5.77 0.55
N ILE A 133 -33.81 -6.21 -0.25
CA ILE A 133 -32.41 -5.77 -0.10
C ILE A 133 -32.21 -4.34 -0.59
N ASN A 134 -32.90 -3.94 -1.64
CA ASN A 134 -32.98 -2.56 -2.11
C ASN A 134 -34.47 -2.18 -2.18
N ASP A 135 -34.87 -1.08 -1.53
CA ASP A 135 -36.23 -0.54 -1.64
C ASP A 135 -36.54 -0.23 -3.11
N LEU A 136 -37.77 -0.53 -3.54
CA LEU A 136 -38.24 -0.38 -4.92
C LEU A 136 -38.89 0.98 -5.19
N ASP A 137 -39.66 1.52 -4.25
CA ASP A 137 -40.32 2.81 -4.41
C ASP A 137 -39.26 3.94 -4.45
N MET A 138 -38.15 3.80 -3.69
CA MET A 138 -36.99 4.71 -3.78
C MET A 138 -36.32 4.74 -5.16
N GLN A 139 -36.55 3.74 -6.03
CA GLN A 139 -35.94 3.69 -7.36
C GLN A 139 -36.63 4.60 -8.38
N TYR A 140 -37.84 5.09 -8.11
CA TYR A 140 -38.42 6.20 -8.88
C TYR A 140 -37.71 7.52 -8.55
N TYR A 141 -37.46 7.80 -7.27
CA TYR A 141 -36.71 8.98 -6.83
C TYR A 141 -35.27 8.99 -7.37
N ILE A 142 -34.60 7.84 -7.46
CA ILE A 142 -33.27 7.72 -8.07
C ILE A 142 -33.27 8.02 -9.58
N GLN A 143 -34.40 7.90 -10.28
CA GLN A 143 -34.50 8.23 -11.71
C GLN A 143 -34.63 9.74 -11.99
N ASP A 144 -34.85 10.57 -10.96
CA ASP A 144 -34.95 12.02 -11.07
C ASP A 144 -33.86 12.71 -10.22
N ARG A 145 -32.96 13.42 -10.90
CA ARG A 145 -31.84 14.12 -10.23
C ARG A 145 -32.33 15.18 -9.23
N ARG A 146 -33.53 15.74 -9.43
CA ARG A 146 -34.13 16.75 -8.53
C ARG A 146 -34.45 16.13 -7.18
N GLU A 147 -35.01 14.92 -7.19
CA GLU A 147 -35.33 14.16 -5.99
C GLU A 147 -34.07 13.60 -5.31
N VAL A 148 -33.10 13.11 -6.09
CA VAL A 148 -31.78 12.74 -5.55
C VAL A 148 -31.15 13.92 -4.80
N TYR A 149 -31.15 15.11 -5.39
CA TYR A 149 -30.52 16.28 -4.77
C TYR A 149 -31.30 16.79 -3.55
N ARG A 150 -32.64 16.74 -3.57
CA ARG A 150 -33.49 17.04 -2.41
C ARG A 150 -33.17 16.11 -1.23
N ILE A 151 -33.07 14.81 -1.46
CA ILE A 151 -32.74 13.81 -0.42
C ILE A 151 -31.32 14.05 0.15
N LEU A 152 -30.35 14.38 -0.71
CA LEU A 152 -28.99 14.72 -0.27
C LEU A 152 -28.96 15.99 0.61
N GLN A 153 -29.76 17.01 0.28
CA GLN A 153 -29.90 18.22 1.10
C GLN A 153 -30.56 17.95 2.46
N GLU A 154 -31.67 17.19 2.48
CA GLU A 154 -32.40 16.86 3.71
C GLU A 154 -31.56 16.04 4.70
N GLU A 155 -30.71 15.15 4.20
CA GLU A 155 -29.74 14.40 5.00
C GLU A 155 -28.52 15.23 5.45
N GLY A 156 -28.34 16.46 4.94
CA GLY A 156 -27.13 17.24 5.17
C GLY A 156 -25.88 16.54 4.63
N ILE A 157 -25.89 16.24 3.33
CA ILE A 157 -24.74 15.76 2.56
C ILE A 157 -24.27 16.89 1.64
N ASP A 158 -22.97 17.16 1.63
CA ASP A 158 -22.39 18.16 0.74
C ASP A 158 -22.57 17.75 -0.74
N LEU A 159 -23.09 18.67 -1.55
CA LEU A 159 -23.26 18.54 -3.01
C LEU A 159 -22.95 19.89 -3.69
N PRO A 160 -22.66 19.93 -5.01
CA PRO A 160 -22.42 21.19 -5.72
C PRO A 160 -23.62 22.13 -5.59
N ARG A 161 -23.37 23.44 -5.46
CA ARG A 161 -24.43 24.46 -5.48
C ARG A 161 -25.18 24.36 -6.81
N TYR A 162 -26.51 24.31 -6.78
CA TYR A 162 -27.33 24.07 -7.96
C TYR A 162 -28.65 24.86 -7.98
N ALA A 163 -29.27 24.93 -9.16
CA ALA A 163 -30.63 25.39 -9.38
C ALA A 163 -31.33 24.52 -10.43
N VAL A 164 -32.66 24.36 -10.30
CA VAL A 164 -33.47 23.55 -11.21
C VAL A 164 -34.23 24.46 -12.18
N LEU A 165 -33.97 24.32 -13.48
CA LEU A 165 -34.77 24.92 -14.54
C LEU A 165 -35.77 23.89 -15.07
N ASN A 166 -36.99 23.94 -14.56
CA ASN A 166 -38.11 23.26 -15.20
C ASN A 166 -38.60 24.10 -16.38
N ARG A 167 -38.72 23.50 -17.57
CA ARG A 167 -39.39 24.11 -18.73
C ARG A 167 -40.68 23.37 -19.03
N ASP A 168 -41.71 24.14 -19.33
CA ASP A 168 -42.90 23.64 -20.00
C ASP A 168 -42.52 23.25 -21.46
N PRO A 169 -42.78 22.02 -21.93
CA PRO A 169 -42.55 21.63 -23.32
C PRO A 169 -43.36 22.45 -24.33
N ASP A 170 -44.56 22.89 -23.97
CA ASP A 170 -45.46 23.67 -24.82
C ASP A 170 -45.12 25.17 -24.77
N ARG A 171 -44.36 25.60 -23.74
CA ARG A 171 -43.94 27.00 -23.52
C ARG A 171 -42.47 27.13 -23.06
N PRO A 172 -41.48 26.73 -23.88
CA PRO A 172 -40.08 26.69 -23.46
C PRO A 172 -39.47 28.07 -23.13
N GLU A 173 -40.09 29.16 -23.60
CA GLU A 173 -39.62 30.54 -23.38
C GLU A 173 -40.22 31.21 -22.12
N GLU A 174 -41.24 30.64 -21.47
CA GLU A 174 -41.79 31.14 -20.19
C GLU A 174 -40.95 30.71 -18.97
N CYS A 175 -39.67 30.35 -19.15
CA CYS A 175 -38.80 29.85 -18.10
C CYS A 175 -37.82 30.91 -17.57
N ASN A 176 -37.54 30.90 -16.26
CA ASN A 176 -36.66 31.86 -15.58
C ASN A 176 -35.17 31.57 -15.84
N LEU A 177 -34.74 31.74 -17.08
CA LEU A 177 -33.35 31.64 -17.51
C LEU A 177 -32.91 32.92 -18.22
N VAL A 178 -31.92 33.61 -17.65
CA VAL A 178 -31.15 34.64 -18.36
C VAL A 178 -29.79 34.04 -18.72
N GLU A 179 -29.33 34.22 -19.96
CA GLU A 179 -28.01 33.79 -20.41
C GLU A 179 -27.16 35.01 -20.76
N GLY A 180 -26.01 35.11 -20.11
CA GLY A 180 -24.94 36.04 -20.47
C GLY A 180 -23.80 35.31 -21.20
N GLU A 181 -22.79 36.06 -21.64
CA GLU A 181 -21.63 35.49 -22.33
C GLU A 181 -20.90 34.44 -21.45
N ASP A 182 -20.61 34.81 -20.20
CA ASP A 182 -19.81 34.02 -19.25
C ASP A 182 -20.59 33.55 -17.99
N HIS A 183 -21.92 33.60 -18.01
CA HIS A 183 -22.77 33.10 -16.92
C HIS A 183 -24.19 32.75 -17.38
N VAL A 184 -24.92 32.00 -16.55
CA VAL A 184 -26.39 31.93 -16.60
C VAL A 184 -27.00 32.32 -15.25
N GLU A 185 -28.20 32.88 -15.27
CA GLU A 185 -29.02 33.13 -14.09
C GLU A 185 -30.28 32.26 -14.17
N VAL A 186 -30.49 31.42 -13.16
CA VAL A 186 -31.56 30.40 -13.13
C VAL A 186 -32.40 30.63 -11.88
N ASN A 187 -33.65 31.08 -12.05
CA ASN A 187 -34.53 31.52 -10.96
C ASN A 187 -33.87 32.55 -10.00
N GLY A 188 -33.06 33.48 -10.52
CA GLY A 188 -32.31 34.47 -9.72
C GLY A 188 -30.97 33.98 -9.16
N ALA A 189 -30.61 32.70 -9.33
CA ALA A 189 -29.31 32.16 -8.92
C ALA A 189 -28.31 32.20 -10.08
N VAL A 190 -27.21 32.96 -9.91
CA VAL A 190 -26.16 33.12 -10.93
C VAL A 190 -25.14 31.97 -10.88
N PHE A 191 -24.77 31.46 -12.04
CA PHE A 191 -23.74 30.45 -12.26
C PHE A 191 -22.73 30.98 -13.29
N PRO A 192 -21.55 31.49 -12.87
CA PRO A 192 -20.48 31.84 -13.79
C PRO A 192 -19.90 30.59 -14.45
N LYS A 193 -19.34 30.74 -15.65
CA LYS A 193 -18.60 29.65 -16.30
C LYS A 193 -17.22 29.47 -15.60
N PRO A 194 -16.76 28.24 -15.33
CA PRO A 194 -17.40 26.98 -15.71
C PRO A 194 -18.58 26.55 -14.82
N PHE A 195 -19.63 26.03 -15.47
CA PHE A 195 -20.77 25.39 -14.81
C PHE A 195 -21.19 24.12 -15.56
N VAL A 196 -21.96 23.25 -14.90
CA VAL A 196 -22.43 21.97 -15.42
C VAL A 196 -23.96 22.01 -15.60
N GLU A 197 -24.45 21.43 -16.68
CA GLU A 197 -25.87 21.30 -17.03
C GLU A 197 -26.24 19.82 -17.17
N LYS A 198 -27.00 19.30 -16.20
CA LYS A 198 -27.47 17.90 -16.14
C LYS A 198 -28.94 17.82 -16.54
N PRO A 199 -29.35 16.90 -17.43
CA PRO A 199 -30.77 16.59 -17.66
C PRO A 199 -31.44 16.15 -16.34
N VAL A 200 -32.69 16.55 -16.08
CA VAL A 200 -33.38 16.15 -14.83
C VAL A 200 -33.56 14.63 -14.69
N SER A 201 -33.62 13.89 -15.80
CA SER A 201 -33.60 12.42 -15.75
C SER A 201 -32.19 11.90 -15.44
N ALA A 202 -32.08 10.98 -14.47
CA ALA A 202 -30.83 10.31 -14.13
C ALA A 202 -30.42 9.26 -15.18
N GLU A 203 -31.37 8.71 -15.94
CA GLU A 203 -31.07 7.79 -17.06
C GLU A 203 -30.48 8.51 -18.29
N ASP A 204 -30.66 9.83 -18.40
CA ASP A 204 -29.97 10.63 -19.41
C ASP A 204 -28.58 11.04 -18.92
N HIS A 205 -27.57 10.62 -19.69
CA HIS A 205 -26.15 10.81 -19.43
C HIS A 205 -25.54 11.95 -20.28
N ASN A 206 -26.36 12.71 -21.01
CA ASN A 206 -25.92 13.87 -21.80
C ASN A 206 -25.68 15.09 -20.89
N VAL A 207 -24.66 15.02 -20.04
CA VAL A 207 -24.25 16.10 -19.13
C VAL A 207 -23.32 17.04 -19.87
N TYR A 208 -23.61 18.34 -19.90
CA TYR A 208 -22.78 19.33 -20.58
C TYR A 208 -22.05 20.21 -19.57
N ILE A 209 -20.84 20.65 -19.90
CA ILE A 209 -20.03 21.57 -19.10
C ILE A 209 -19.68 22.76 -19.99
N TYR A 210 -19.95 23.98 -19.54
CA TYR A 210 -19.74 25.20 -20.31
C TYR A 210 -18.47 25.90 -19.83
N TYR A 211 -17.55 26.25 -20.73
CA TYR A 211 -16.27 26.87 -20.38
C TYR A 211 -16.31 28.39 -20.60
N PRO A 212 -15.58 29.18 -19.79
CA PRO A 212 -15.59 30.62 -19.93
C PRO A 212 -14.83 31.10 -21.18
N THR A 213 -15.17 32.28 -21.69
CA THR A 213 -14.47 32.94 -22.82
C THR A 213 -12.96 33.07 -22.53
N SER A 214 -12.57 33.30 -21.27
CA SER A 214 -11.17 33.31 -20.82
C SER A 214 -10.40 31.99 -20.99
N ALA A 215 -11.11 30.87 -21.11
CA ALA A 215 -10.56 29.54 -21.41
C ALA A 215 -10.75 29.11 -22.88
N GLY A 216 -11.26 30.02 -23.74
CA GLY A 216 -11.57 29.74 -25.14
C GLY A 216 -13.05 29.45 -25.44
N GLY A 217 -13.92 29.48 -24.43
CA GLY A 217 -15.36 29.24 -24.58
C GLY A 217 -15.74 27.79 -24.90
N GLY A 218 -16.93 27.62 -25.49
CA GLY A 218 -17.46 26.32 -25.89
C GLY A 218 -18.00 25.46 -24.74
N SER A 219 -18.20 24.18 -25.01
CA SER A 219 -18.74 23.21 -24.05
C SER A 219 -18.18 21.80 -24.24
N GLN A 220 -17.93 21.10 -23.13
CA GLN A 220 -17.66 19.67 -23.13
C GLN A 220 -18.98 18.90 -23.00
N ARG A 221 -19.24 18.01 -23.95
CA ARG A 221 -20.48 17.21 -24.02
C ARG A 221 -20.16 15.78 -23.59
N LEU A 222 -20.52 15.43 -22.36
CA LEU A 222 -20.37 14.08 -21.81
C LEU A 222 -21.50 13.21 -22.35
N PHE A 223 -21.23 11.91 -22.50
CA PHE A 223 -22.20 10.92 -22.94
C PHE A 223 -21.84 9.53 -22.40
N ARG A 224 -22.82 8.61 -22.45
CA ARG A 224 -22.61 7.22 -22.05
C ARG A 224 -21.53 6.56 -22.93
N LYS A 225 -20.34 6.33 -22.36
CA LYS A 225 -19.10 5.86 -23.00
C LYS A 225 -19.29 5.01 -24.27
N ILE A 226 -18.75 5.50 -25.39
CA ILE A 226 -18.73 4.83 -26.70
C ILE A 226 -17.27 4.55 -27.08
N GLY A 227 -16.89 3.28 -27.20
CA GLY A 227 -15.55 2.87 -27.58
C GLY A 227 -14.46 3.43 -26.66
N SER A 228 -13.64 4.35 -27.18
CA SER A 228 -12.55 5.02 -26.48
C SER A 228 -12.91 6.38 -25.88
N ARG A 229 -14.16 6.88 -26.03
CA ARG A 229 -14.56 8.21 -25.54
C ARG A 229 -15.73 8.20 -24.55
N SER A 230 -15.71 9.16 -23.63
CA SER A 230 -16.76 9.47 -22.65
C SER A 230 -17.30 10.91 -22.77
N SER A 231 -16.58 11.79 -23.48
CA SER A 231 -17.05 13.12 -23.84
C SER A 231 -16.38 13.64 -25.12
N VAL A 232 -16.87 14.77 -25.62
CA VAL A 232 -16.29 15.50 -26.77
C VAL A 232 -16.45 17.01 -26.58
N TYR A 233 -15.43 17.78 -26.99
CA TYR A 233 -15.51 19.23 -27.03
C TYR A 233 -16.42 19.71 -28.18
N SER A 234 -17.13 20.81 -27.94
CA SER A 234 -17.98 21.51 -28.89
C SER A 234 -17.69 23.01 -28.82
N PRO A 235 -17.63 23.74 -29.95
CA PRO A 235 -17.49 25.19 -29.95
C PRO A 235 -18.77 25.92 -29.51
N GLU A 236 -19.85 25.20 -29.22
CA GLU A 236 -21.11 25.77 -28.75
C GLU A 236 -20.98 26.30 -27.32
N SER A 237 -21.14 27.61 -27.15
CA SER A 237 -21.08 28.30 -25.85
C SER A 237 -22.44 28.50 -25.19
N SER A 238 -23.55 28.19 -25.87
CA SER A 238 -24.92 28.44 -25.38
C SER A 238 -25.63 27.21 -24.79
N VAL A 239 -26.48 27.45 -23.78
CA VAL A 239 -27.19 26.41 -23.02
C VAL A 239 -28.38 25.81 -23.78
N ARG A 240 -28.73 24.55 -23.47
CA ARG A 240 -29.82 23.85 -24.16
C ARG A 240 -31.16 24.53 -23.89
N LYS A 241 -31.88 24.88 -24.97
CA LYS A 241 -33.13 25.67 -24.93
C LYS A 241 -34.40 24.85 -24.73
N THR A 242 -34.36 23.54 -25.01
CA THR A 242 -35.50 22.61 -24.85
C THR A 242 -35.21 21.55 -23.80
N GLY A 243 -36.24 21.13 -23.07
CA GLY A 243 -36.12 20.24 -21.92
C GLY A 243 -35.76 20.94 -20.61
N SER A 244 -35.80 20.18 -19.51
CA SER A 244 -35.55 20.65 -18.14
C SER A 244 -34.18 20.17 -17.62
N TYR A 245 -33.47 21.04 -16.89
CA TYR A 245 -32.09 20.81 -16.47
C TYR A 245 -31.85 21.24 -15.02
N ILE A 246 -30.83 20.62 -14.41
CA ILE A 246 -30.15 21.13 -13.23
C ILE A 246 -28.89 21.84 -13.71
N TYR A 247 -28.74 23.11 -13.32
CA TYR A 247 -27.49 23.86 -13.47
C TYR A 247 -26.76 23.82 -12.14
N GLU A 248 -25.48 23.44 -12.14
CA GLU A 248 -24.65 23.35 -10.93
C GLU A 248 -23.25 23.93 -11.14
N GLU A 249 -22.63 24.32 -10.03
CA GLU A 249 -21.26 24.85 -10.00
C GLU A 249 -20.23 23.77 -10.38
N PHE A 250 -19.28 24.11 -11.26
CA PHE A 250 -18.22 23.17 -11.65
C PHE A 250 -17.18 23.04 -10.53
N MET A 251 -17.10 21.85 -9.92
CA MET A 251 -16.16 21.59 -8.83
C MET A 251 -14.76 21.27 -9.39
N PRO A 252 -13.71 22.05 -9.09
CA PRO A 252 -12.35 21.77 -9.54
C PRO A 252 -11.76 20.58 -8.76
N THR A 253 -11.63 19.43 -9.42
CA THR A 253 -10.98 18.22 -8.87
C THR A 253 -9.59 18.02 -9.48
N ASP A 254 -8.80 17.09 -8.91
CA ASP A 254 -7.50 16.64 -9.45
C ASP A 254 -7.62 15.84 -10.77
N GLY A 255 -8.68 16.06 -11.56
CA GLY A 255 -8.93 15.38 -12.84
C GLY A 255 -9.55 13.98 -12.72
N THR A 256 -10.01 13.57 -11.54
CA THR A 256 -10.62 12.26 -11.31
C THR A 256 -11.92 12.32 -10.51
N ASP A 257 -12.92 11.53 -10.92
CA ASP A 257 -14.15 11.30 -10.16
C ASP A 257 -13.97 10.08 -9.25
N VAL A 258 -14.38 10.15 -7.99
CA VAL A 258 -14.34 9.03 -7.04
C VAL A 258 -15.66 8.27 -7.10
N LYS A 259 -15.65 6.98 -7.45
CA LYS A 259 -16.84 6.13 -7.50
C LYS A 259 -16.91 5.23 -6.28
N VAL A 260 -17.99 5.31 -5.53
CA VAL A 260 -18.21 4.59 -4.26
C VAL A 260 -19.31 3.56 -4.42
N TYR A 261 -19.11 2.39 -3.82
CA TYR A 261 -20.00 1.22 -3.91
C TYR A 261 -20.25 0.65 -2.51
N THR A 262 -21.47 0.78 -1.99
CA THR A 262 -21.86 0.26 -0.67
C THR A 262 -22.34 -1.18 -0.75
N VAL A 263 -22.24 -1.89 0.38
CA VAL A 263 -22.96 -3.16 0.61
C VAL A 263 -23.48 -3.14 2.05
N GLY A 264 -24.62 -2.50 2.25
CA GLY A 264 -25.10 -2.07 3.55
C GLY A 264 -24.40 -0.79 4.04
N PRO A 265 -24.89 -0.20 5.13
CA PRO A 265 -24.45 1.12 5.62
C PRO A 265 -22.98 1.18 6.02
N ASP A 266 -22.44 0.07 6.52
CA ASP A 266 -21.15 0.00 7.20
C ASP A 266 -20.03 -0.63 6.34
N TYR A 267 -20.24 -0.80 5.03
CA TYR A 267 -19.23 -1.21 4.06
C TYR A 267 -19.25 -0.29 2.83
N ALA A 268 -18.08 0.20 2.41
CA ALA A 268 -17.91 0.76 1.08
C ALA A 268 -16.57 0.38 0.43
N HIS A 269 -16.61 0.18 -0.88
CA HIS A 269 -15.45 0.14 -1.77
C HIS A 269 -15.39 1.43 -2.59
N ALA A 270 -14.18 1.95 -2.88
CA ALA A 270 -14.02 3.18 -3.66
C ALA A 270 -12.87 3.09 -4.68
N GLU A 271 -13.14 3.59 -5.88
CA GLU A 271 -12.22 3.63 -7.02
C GLU A 271 -12.40 4.95 -7.78
N ALA A 272 -11.31 5.71 -7.95
CA ALA A 272 -11.30 6.88 -8.81
C ALA A 272 -11.05 6.50 -10.26
N ARG A 273 -11.57 7.30 -11.18
CA ARG A 273 -11.30 7.20 -12.62
C ARG A 273 -11.12 8.60 -13.19
N LYS A 274 -10.43 8.72 -14.33
CA LYS A 274 -10.28 9.99 -15.04
C LYS A 274 -11.65 10.62 -15.31
N SER A 275 -11.80 11.89 -14.95
CA SER A 275 -13.06 12.61 -15.13
C SER A 275 -13.38 12.81 -16.62
N PRO A 276 -14.61 12.49 -17.08
CA PRO A 276 -15.08 12.83 -18.42
C PRO A 276 -15.10 14.35 -18.71
N ALA A 277 -14.93 15.22 -17.69
CA ALA A 277 -14.82 16.67 -17.84
C ALA A 277 -13.50 17.16 -18.48
N LEU A 278 -12.52 16.27 -18.66
CA LEU A 278 -11.24 16.56 -19.32
C LEU A 278 -11.33 16.32 -20.86
N ASP A 279 -10.34 15.66 -21.45
CA ASP A 279 -10.24 15.37 -22.90
C ASP A 279 -11.31 14.41 -23.47
N GLY A 280 -12.09 13.77 -22.58
CA GLY A 280 -13.06 12.73 -22.93
C GLY A 280 -12.46 11.44 -23.48
N LYS A 281 -11.13 11.25 -23.41
CA LYS A 281 -10.41 10.05 -23.85
C LYS A 281 -10.28 9.09 -22.67
N VAL A 282 -10.93 7.94 -22.77
CA VAL A 282 -10.94 6.94 -21.71
C VAL A 282 -9.66 6.13 -21.73
N GLU A 283 -8.86 6.31 -20.68
CA GLU A 283 -7.62 5.58 -20.43
C GLU A 283 -7.87 4.08 -20.24
N ARG A 284 -6.98 3.27 -20.80
CA ARG A 284 -7.05 1.82 -20.77
C ARG A 284 -5.69 1.19 -20.51
N ASP A 285 -5.69 0.09 -19.78
CA ASP A 285 -4.50 -0.72 -19.53
C ASP A 285 -4.12 -1.59 -20.74
N SER A 286 -3.06 -2.39 -20.60
CA SER A 286 -2.57 -3.32 -21.62
C SER A 286 -3.56 -4.46 -21.95
N GLU A 287 -4.51 -4.76 -21.05
CA GLU A 287 -5.62 -5.69 -21.30
C GLU A 287 -6.84 -4.99 -21.95
N GLY A 288 -6.77 -3.68 -22.18
CA GLY A 288 -7.85 -2.87 -22.71
C GLY A 288 -8.98 -2.61 -21.71
N LYS A 289 -8.84 -2.92 -20.42
CA LYS A 289 -9.79 -2.52 -19.37
C LYS A 289 -9.66 -1.02 -19.12
N GLU A 290 -10.69 -0.39 -18.58
CA GLU A 290 -10.65 1.03 -18.16
C GLU A 290 -9.79 1.16 -16.90
N ILE A 291 -8.78 2.04 -16.93
CA ILE A 291 -7.87 2.27 -15.79
C ILE A 291 -8.65 2.84 -14.60
N ARG A 292 -8.32 2.37 -13.40
CA ARG A 292 -8.90 2.82 -12.14
C ARG A 292 -7.82 3.01 -11.11
N TYR A 293 -8.08 3.90 -10.17
CA TYR A 293 -7.15 4.34 -9.14
C TYR A 293 -7.78 4.02 -7.77
N PRO A 294 -7.09 3.31 -6.87
CA PRO A 294 -7.69 2.80 -5.64
C PRO A 294 -7.83 3.90 -4.57
N VAL A 295 -9.06 4.18 -4.12
CA VAL A 295 -9.34 5.35 -3.27
C VAL A 295 -9.49 4.99 -1.80
N MET A 296 -8.69 5.67 -0.98
CA MET A 296 -8.92 5.80 0.46
C MET A 296 -10.05 6.78 0.75
N LEU A 297 -11.22 6.28 1.20
CA LEU A 297 -12.26 7.16 1.77
C LEU A 297 -11.84 7.69 3.15
N THR A 298 -11.98 9.00 3.33
CA THR A 298 -11.91 9.67 4.65
C THR A 298 -13.11 9.31 5.52
N ALA A 299 -13.07 9.67 6.80
CA ALA A 299 -14.18 9.49 7.72
C ALA A 299 -15.47 10.20 7.27
N MET A 300 -15.34 11.41 6.71
CA MET A 300 -16.48 12.18 6.21
C MET A 300 -17.10 11.48 5.00
N GLU A 301 -16.29 11.02 4.04
CA GLU A 301 -16.81 10.26 2.89
C GLU A 301 -17.40 8.90 3.27
N LYS A 302 -16.86 8.24 4.31
CA LYS A 302 -17.45 7.02 4.90
C LYS A 302 -18.80 7.31 5.57
N LEU A 303 -18.96 8.47 6.22
CA LEU A 303 -20.23 8.92 6.76
C LEU A 303 -21.23 9.27 5.65
N VAL A 304 -20.79 9.93 4.58
CA VAL A 304 -21.60 10.19 3.38
C VAL A 304 -22.05 8.87 2.74
N ALA A 305 -21.15 7.89 2.56
CA ALA A 305 -21.50 6.57 2.04
C ALA A 305 -22.56 5.86 2.89
N ARG A 306 -22.43 5.95 4.23
CA ARG A 306 -23.44 5.45 5.16
C ARG A 306 -24.79 6.18 5.00
N LYS A 307 -24.80 7.52 4.97
CA LYS A 307 -26.03 8.31 4.79
C LYS A 307 -26.72 7.96 3.46
N VAL A 308 -25.98 7.95 2.35
CA VAL A 308 -26.52 7.60 1.01
C VAL A 308 -27.14 6.20 1.01
N CYS A 309 -26.48 5.19 1.60
CA CYS A 309 -27.03 3.84 1.69
C CYS A 309 -28.36 3.80 2.46
N VAL A 310 -28.45 4.51 3.59
CA VAL A 310 -29.65 4.53 4.47
C VAL A 310 -30.78 5.36 3.86
N ALA A 311 -30.51 6.59 3.43
CA ALA A 311 -31.51 7.53 2.97
C ALA A 311 -32.21 7.09 1.67
N PHE A 312 -31.44 6.55 0.72
CA PHE A 312 -32.00 5.95 -0.49
C PHE A 312 -32.49 4.51 -0.26
N LYS A 313 -32.27 3.93 0.93
CA LYS A 313 -32.60 2.55 1.31
C LYS A 313 -32.08 1.50 0.31
N GLN A 314 -30.90 1.75 -0.25
CA GLN A 314 -30.26 0.88 -1.23
C GLN A 314 -29.08 0.18 -0.52
N THR A 315 -29.24 -1.09 -0.10
CA THR A 315 -28.13 -1.85 0.51
C THR A 315 -26.95 -1.91 -0.45
N VAL A 316 -27.19 -2.31 -1.70
CA VAL A 316 -26.21 -2.17 -2.78
C VAL A 316 -26.45 -0.83 -3.47
N CYS A 317 -25.56 0.14 -3.27
CA CYS A 317 -25.67 1.46 -3.88
C CYS A 317 -24.34 1.94 -4.49
N GLY A 318 -24.39 2.47 -5.72
CA GLY A 318 -23.30 3.21 -6.34
C GLY A 318 -23.57 4.71 -6.30
N PHE A 319 -22.56 5.53 -5.99
CA PHE A 319 -22.64 7.00 -6.09
C PHE A 319 -21.27 7.61 -6.40
N ASP A 320 -21.27 8.83 -6.93
CA ASP A 320 -20.08 9.55 -7.36
C ASP A 320 -19.77 10.74 -6.42
N LEU A 321 -18.48 10.90 -6.09
CA LEU A 321 -17.91 11.95 -5.26
C LEU A 321 -16.90 12.79 -6.05
N LEU A 322 -16.97 14.10 -5.87
CA LEU A 322 -16.00 15.09 -6.35
C LEU A 322 -15.19 15.62 -5.16
N ARG A 323 -13.88 15.40 -5.18
CA ARG A 323 -12.94 15.98 -4.20
C ARG A 323 -12.45 17.32 -4.72
N ALA A 324 -12.88 18.40 -4.06
CA ALA A 324 -12.57 19.78 -4.46
C ALA A 324 -12.40 20.65 -3.22
N ASN A 325 -11.44 21.59 -3.24
CA ASN A 325 -11.22 22.59 -2.18
C ASN A 325 -11.05 22.01 -0.75
N GLY A 326 -10.61 20.75 -0.62
CA GLY A 326 -10.48 20.05 0.67
C GLY A 326 -11.77 19.38 1.19
N HIS A 327 -12.90 19.54 0.48
CA HIS A 327 -14.19 18.93 0.77
C HIS A 327 -14.50 17.77 -0.19
N SER A 328 -15.64 17.10 -0.01
CA SER A 328 -16.06 15.95 -0.84
C SER A 328 -17.56 16.00 -1.09
N PHE A 329 -17.95 16.24 -2.34
CA PHE A 329 -19.32 16.55 -2.74
C PHE A 329 -19.94 15.40 -3.53
N VAL A 330 -21.16 14.97 -3.20
CA VAL A 330 -21.91 13.97 -4.01
C VAL A 330 -22.48 14.65 -5.25
N CYS A 331 -22.26 14.06 -6.43
CA CYS A 331 -22.71 14.64 -7.70
C CYS A 331 -23.61 13.72 -8.55
N ASP A 332 -23.74 12.44 -8.18
CA ASP A 332 -24.63 11.46 -8.82
C ASP A 332 -24.91 10.28 -7.87
N VAL A 333 -26.13 9.75 -7.84
CA VAL A 333 -26.51 8.54 -7.07
C VAL A 333 -27.21 7.58 -8.03
N ASN A 334 -26.63 6.39 -8.20
CA ASN A 334 -27.00 5.44 -9.28
C ASN A 334 -27.92 4.29 -8.80
N GLY A 335 -28.15 4.15 -7.49
CA GLY A 335 -28.79 2.95 -6.94
C GLY A 335 -27.94 1.70 -7.18
N PHE A 336 -28.58 0.56 -7.49
CA PHE A 336 -27.91 -0.74 -7.56
C PHE A 336 -26.73 -0.81 -8.55
N SER A 337 -25.52 -0.94 -8.00
CA SER A 337 -24.27 -0.98 -8.76
C SER A 337 -23.23 -1.86 -8.08
N PHE A 338 -22.58 -2.74 -8.84
CA PHE A 338 -21.47 -3.58 -8.38
C PHE A 338 -20.13 -3.11 -8.96
N VAL A 339 -19.08 -3.21 -8.14
CA VAL A 339 -17.67 -3.11 -8.58
C VAL A 339 -17.39 -4.22 -9.59
N LYS A 340 -16.42 -3.99 -10.49
CA LYS A 340 -16.06 -4.93 -11.56
C LYS A 340 -14.59 -5.31 -11.48
N ASN A 341 -14.30 -6.60 -11.71
CA ASN A 341 -12.98 -7.24 -11.69
C ASN A 341 -12.41 -7.54 -10.29
N SER A 342 -12.76 -6.78 -9.24
CA SER A 342 -12.33 -7.09 -7.87
C SER A 342 -12.96 -8.39 -7.36
N MET A 343 -12.16 -9.46 -7.26
CA MET A 343 -12.61 -10.75 -6.69
C MET A 343 -13.01 -10.60 -5.23
N LYS A 344 -12.20 -9.86 -4.45
CA LYS A 344 -12.50 -9.51 -3.07
C LYS A 344 -13.90 -8.90 -2.93
N TYR A 345 -14.27 -7.96 -3.80
CA TYR A 345 -15.58 -7.33 -3.69
C TYR A 345 -16.71 -8.35 -3.88
N TYR A 346 -16.54 -9.36 -4.74
CA TYR A 346 -17.50 -10.45 -4.87
C TYR A 346 -17.55 -11.32 -3.60
N ASP A 347 -16.40 -11.62 -2.98
CA ASP A 347 -16.30 -12.35 -1.71
C ASP A 347 -17.00 -11.60 -0.56
N ASP A 348 -16.66 -10.32 -0.37
CA ASP A 348 -17.25 -9.44 0.64
C ASP A 348 -18.76 -9.27 0.41
N CYS A 349 -19.16 -8.92 -0.82
CA CYS A 349 -20.54 -8.56 -1.13
C CYS A 349 -21.48 -9.74 -0.92
N ALA A 350 -21.09 -10.94 -1.40
CA ALA A 350 -21.87 -12.15 -1.16
C ALA A 350 -21.97 -12.50 0.33
N LYS A 351 -20.88 -12.38 1.09
CA LYS A 351 -20.89 -12.67 2.54
C LYS A 351 -21.73 -11.67 3.32
N ILE A 352 -21.66 -10.37 3.00
CA ILE A 352 -22.44 -9.34 3.68
C ILE A 352 -23.93 -9.47 3.32
N LEU A 353 -24.28 -9.70 2.06
CA LEU A 353 -25.66 -9.94 1.65
C LEU A 353 -26.24 -11.19 2.31
N GLY A 354 -25.52 -12.32 2.29
CA GLY A 354 -25.94 -13.55 2.98
C GLY A 354 -26.14 -13.33 4.47
N ASN A 355 -25.22 -12.65 5.16
CA ASN A 355 -25.36 -12.32 6.58
C ASN A 355 -26.57 -11.40 6.86
N ILE A 356 -26.88 -10.44 5.98
CA ILE A 356 -28.06 -9.57 6.10
C ILE A 356 -29.35 -10.40 5.96
N ILE A 357 -29.40 -11.30 4.97
CA ILE A 357 -30.54 -12.18 4.69
C ILE A 357 -30.78 -13.15 5.84
N MET A 358 -29.74 -13.85 6.30
CA MET A 358 -29.86 -14.78 7.43
C MET A 358 -30.28 -14.06 8.72
N ARG A 359 -29.74 -12.86 9.01
CA ARG A 359 -30.09 -12.11 10.22
C ARG A 359 -31.58 -11.72 10.27
N GLU A 360 -32.18 -11.42 9.12
CA GLU A 360 -33.59 -10.99 9.04
C GLU A 360 -34.56 -12.19 8.99
N LEU A 361 -34.22 -13.24 8.25
CA LEU A 361 -35.14 -14.33 7.93
C LEU A 361 -34.95 -15.61 8.77
N ALA A 362 -33.73 -15.94 9.22
CA ALA A 362 -33.50 -17.17 9.98
C ALA A 362 -34.37 -17.28 11.26
N PRO A 363 -34.63 -16.20 12.04
CA PRO A 363 -35.55 -16.26 13.19
C PRO A 363 -36.99 -16.62 12.79
N GLN A 364 -37.43 -16.25 11.59
CA GLN A 364 -38.77 -16.55 11.08
C GLN A 364 -38.85 -18.01 10.58
N PHE A 365 -37.74 -18.50 10.01
CA PHE A 365 -37.59 -19.85 9.48
C PHE A 365 -37.23 -20.90 10.55
N HIS A 366 -37.01 -20.48 11.79
CA HIS A 366 -36.56 -21.32 12.92
C HIS A 366 -35.19 -22.00 12.68
N ILE A 367 -34.43 -21.52 11.70
CA ILE A 367 -33.05 -21.93 11.47
C ILE A 367 -32.22 -21.51 12.69
N PRO A 368 -31.35 -22.37 13.25
CA PRO A 368 -30.50 -22.05 14.41
C PRO A 368 -29.35 -21.11 14.07
N TRP A 369 -29.66 -19.97 13.44
CA TRP A 369 -28.73 -18.89 13.19
C TRP A 369 -28.54 -18.07 14.47
N SER A 370 -27.63 -18.54 15.33
CA SER A 370 -26.90 -17.60 16.18
C SER A 370 -26.34 -16.49 15.30
N ILE A 371 -26.54 -15.22 15.67
CA ILE A 371 -25.68 -14.13 15.19
C ILE A 371 -24.24 -14.63 15.36
N PRO A 372 -23.37 -14.61 14.34
CA PRO A 372 -21.99 -15.04 14.49
C PRO A 372 -21.19 -14.14 15.44
N THR A 373 -21.37 -14.37 16.74
CA THR A 373 -20.62 -13.80 17.87
C THR A 373 -19.11 -14.07 17.73
N GLU A 374 -18.75 -15.09 16.95
CA GLU A 374 -17.38 -15.46 16.62
C GLU A 374 -16.81 -14.77 15.36
N ALA A 375 -17.63 -14.09 14.52
CA ALA A 375 -17.21 -13.70 13.16
C ALA A 375 -17.57 -12.28 12.67
N GLU A 376 -18.25 -11.44 13.46
CA GLU A 376 -18.39 -10.00 13.15
C GLU A 376 -17.14 -9.17 13.55
N ASP A 377 -15.95 -9.74 13.35
CA ASP A 377 -14.62 -9.14 13.58
C ASP A 377 -14.52 -8.26 14.84
N ILE A 378 -14.60 -8.90 16.01
CA ILE A 378 -13.77 -8.42 17.12
C ILE A 378 -12.31 -8.58 16.65
N PRO A 379 -11.43 -7.57 16.78
CA PRO A 379 -10.02 -7.72 16.41
C PRO A 379 -9.21 -8.69 17.27
N ILE A 380 -9.84 -9.67 17.92
CA ILE A 380 -9.17 -10.73 18.66
C ILE A 380 -8.31 -11.52 17.70
N VAL A 381 -7.02 -11.55 18.00
CA VAL A 381 -6.01 -12.40 17.39
C VAL A 381 -5.19 -13.03 18.51
N PRO A 382 -4.61 -14.21 18.30
CA PRO A 382 -3.59 -14.70 19.22
C PRO A 382 -2.40 -13.72 19.19
N THR A 383 -2.00 -13.26 20.36
CA THR A 383 -0.65 -12.75 20.60
C THR A 383 0.35 -13.87 20.29
N THR A 384 1.62 -13.52 20.14
CA THR A 384 2.71 -14.51 20.03
C THR A 384 2.92 -15.30 21.33
N SER A 385 2.35 -14.84 22.45
CA SER A 385 2.20 -15.57 23.72
C SER A 385 0.94 -16.44 23.80
N GLY A 386 0.14 -16.53 22.73
CA GLY A 386 -1.05 -17.39 22.63
C GLY A 386 -2.34 -16.81 23.21
N THR A 387 -2.26 -15.72 23.98
CA THR A 387 -3.42 -15.03 24.56
C THR A 387 -4.28 -14.39 23.46
N MET A 388 -5.59 -14.60 23.53
CA MET A 388 -6.56 -14.02 22.59
C MET A 388 -6.90 -12.58 23.01
N MET A 389 -6.29 -11.58 22.36
CA MET A 389 -6.43 -10.15 22.69
C MET A 389 -6.82 -9.30 21.49
N GLU A 390 -7.50 -8.18 21.72
CA GLU A 390 -7.96 -7.29 20.65
C GLU A 390 -6.80 -6.45 20.08
N LEU A 391 -6.45 -6.62 18.79
CA LEU A 391 -5.46 -5.79 18.12
C LEU A 391 -5.96 -4.35 17.90
N ARG A 392 -5.24 -3.37 18.44
CA ARG A 392 -5.61 -1.93 18.41
C ARG A 392 -4.67 -1.07 17.59
N CYS A 393 -3.37 -1.36 17.56
CA CYS A 393 -2.41 -0.64 16.72
C CYS A 393 -1.36 -1.56 16.08
N VAL A 394 -1.00 -1.28 14.83
CA VAL A 394 0.15 -1.84 14.14
C VAL A 394 1.00 -0.68 13.62
N ILE A 395 2.20 -0.52 14.16
CA ILE A 395 3.19 0.46 13.70
C ILE A 395 4.34 -0.31 13.07
N ALA A 396 4.75 0.05 11.86
CA ALA A 396 5.89 -0.56 11.19
C ALA A 396 6.83 0.48 10.56
N VAL A 397 8.13 0.31 10.78
CA VAL A 397 9.21 1.07 10.14
C VAL A 397 9.95 0.13 9.20
N ILE A 398 10.04 0.50 7.91
CA ILE A 398 10.41 -0.42 6.82
C ILE A 398 11.49 0.24 5.94
N ARG A 399 12.64 -0.44 5.75
CA ARG A 399 13.68 -0.01 4.79
C ARG A 399 13.14 -0.16 3.36
N HIS A 400 13.49 0.76 2.46
CA HIS A 400 13.13 0.62 1.04
C HIS A 400 13.56 -0.72 0.41
N GLY A 401 12.90 -1.09 -0.69
CA GLY A 401 13.24 -2.27 -1.49
C GLY A 401 14.54 -2.12 -2.30
N ASP A 402 14.86 -3.18 -3.03
CA ASP A 402 16.03 -3.24 -3.92
C ASP A 402 16.06 -2.12 -4.99
N ARG A 403 17.27 -1.59 -5.23
CA ARG A 403 17.49 -0.33 -5.95
C ARG A 403 18.88 -0.27 -6.59
N THR A 404 18.99 0.35 -7.77
CA THR A 404 20.25 0.48 -8.51
C THR A 404 21.33 1.28 -7.74
N PRO A 405 22.64 0.98 -7.87
CA PRO A 405 23.70 1.70 -7.15
C PRO A 405 23.68 3.21 -7.38
N LYS A 406 23.90 4.00 -6.33
CA LYS A 406 23.72 5.46 -6.34
C LYS A 406 25.02 6.18 -6.76
N GLN A 407 25.08 6.61 -8.02
CA GLN A 407 26.27 7.18 -8.64
C GLN A 407 26.34 8.71 -8.50
N LYS A 408 27.57 9.25 -8.52
CA LYS A 408 27.88 10.68 -8.31
C LYS A 408 29.10 11.12 -9.13
N MET A 409 28.92 12.06 -10.05
CA MET A 409 30.00 12.76 -10.77
C MET A 409 30.18 14.16 -10.18
N LYS A 410 31.43 14.62 -10.11
CA LYS A 410 31.78 16.04 -9.88
C LYS A 410 32.63 16.57 -11.02
N MET A 411 32.34 17.76 -11.51
CA MET A 411 33.22 18.53 -12.37
C MET A 411 33.14 20.03 -12.03
N GLU A 412 34.27 20.70 -12.17
CA GLU A 412 34.31 22.16 -12.24
C GLU A 412 33.90 22.56 -13.67
N VAL A 413 33.04 23.58 -13.80
CA VAL A 413 32.68 24.21 -15.07
C VAL A 413 32.87 25.73 -14.96
N LYS A 414 33.25 26.34 -16.07
CA LYS A 414 33.47 27.78 -16.24
C LYS A 414 32.77 28.35 -17.47
N HIS A 415 32.29 27.51 -18.40
CA HIS A 415 31.62 27.96 -19.61
C HIS A 415 30.36 28.80 -19.30
N ALA A 416 30.21 29.95 -19.97
CA ALA A 416 29.20 30.98 -19.69
C ALA A 416 27.76 30.43 -19.58
N ARG A 417 27.35 29.54 -20.49
CA ARG A 417 26.04 28.85 -20.49
C ARG A 417 25.68 28.21 -19.13
N PHE A 418 26.64 27.74 -18.32
CA PHE A 418 26.36 27.21 -16.98
C PHE A 418 26.12 28.30 -15.93
N PHE A 419 26.73 29.48 -16.08
CA PHE A 419 26.45 30.66 -15.25
C PHE A 419 25.11 31.30 -15.61
N GLU A 420 24.78 31.40 -16.90
CA GLU A 420 23.45 31.82 -17.38
C GLU A 420 22.34 30.95 -16.78
N LEU A 421 22.51 29.62 -16.79
CA LEU A 421 21.62 28.66 -16.15
C LEU A 421 21.56 28.83 -14.62
N PHE A 422 22.70 29.16 -13.99
CA PHE A 422 22.80 29.39 -12.54
C PHE A 422 22.05 30.66 -12.11
N GLU A 423 22.14 31.72 -12.90
CA GLU A 423 21.45 32.99 -12.67
C GLU A 423 19.94 32.88 -12.93
N LYS A 424 19.55 32.29 -14.07
CA LYS A 424 18.16 32.05 -14.48
C LYS A 424 17.31 31.33 -13.42
N TYR A 425 17.94 30.47 -12.62
CA TYR A 425 17.30 29.74 -11.52
C TYR A 425 17.78 30.20 -10.12
N ASP A 426 18.08 31.49 -9.96
CA ASP A 426 18.28 32.16 -8.66
C ASP A 426 19.48 31.65 -7.82
N GLY A 427 20.42 30.93 -8.44
CA GLY A 427 21.50 30.21 -7.74
C GLY A 427 22.38 31.09 -6.86
N TYR A 428 22.61 32.36 -7.24
CA TYR A 428 23.40 33.32 -6.46
C TYR A 428 22.77 33.64 -5.10
N LYS A 429 21.44 33.58 -4.92
CA LYS A 429 20.77 33.89 -3.65
C LYS A 429 21.15 32.95 -2.49
N THR A 430 21.67 31.76 -2.79
CA THR A 430 22.09 30.77 -1.78
C THR A 430 23.47 30.16 -2.04
N GLY A 431 24.16 30.61 -3.10
CA GLY A 431 25.39 30.02 -3.62
C GLY A 431 25.26 28.58 -4.16
N LYS A 432 24.06 27.98 -4.16
CA LYS A 432 23.81 26.55 -4.44
C LYS A 432 22.51 26.36 -5.21
N LEU A 433 22.58 25.86 -6.43
CA LEU A 433 21.40 25.56 -7.25
C LEU A 433 21.16 24.05 -7.33
N LYS A 434 19.92 23.60 -7.10
CA LYS A 434 19.52 22.17 -7.05
C LYS A 434 18.46 21.91 -8.14
N LEU A 435 18.88 21.46 -9.32
CA LEU A 435 18.00 21.12 -10.44
C LEU A 435 17.48 19.68 -10.33
N LYS A 436 16.17 19.50 -10.52
CA LYS A 436 15.46 18.20 -10.45
C LYS A 436 14.41 18.01 -11.55
N LYS A 437 13.83 19.08 -12.10
CA LYS A 437 12.68 18.97 -13.01
C LYS A 437 13.10 18.53 -14.42
N PRO A 438 12.24 17.84 -15.20
CA PRO A 438 12.51 17.45 -16.58
C PRO A 438 13.08 18.59 -17.45
N GLU A 439 12.48 19.78 -17.39
CA GLU A 439 12.85 20.92 -18.22
C GLU A 439 14.24 21.45 -17.82
N GLN A 440 14.50 21.54 -16.52
CA GLN A 440 15.79 21.94 -15.96
C GLN A 440 16.92 20.97 -16.32
N LEU A 441 16.63 19.67 -16.38
CA LEU A 441 17.61 18.64 -16.75
C LEU A 441 17.82 18.59 -18.27
N GLN A 442 16.81 18.93 -19.07
CA GLN A 442 16.91 19.09 -20.51
C GLN A 442 17.85 20.26 -20.87
N GLU A 443 17.74 21.41 -20.18
CA GLU A 443 18.65 22.54 -20.39
C GLU A 443 20.12 22.18 -20.10
N VAL A 444 20.41 21.43 -19.02
CA VAL A 444 21.77 20.93 -18.73
C VAL A 444 22.26 19.97 -19.82
N LEU A 445 21.37 19.10 -20.32
CA LEU A 445 21.69 18.16 -21.39
C LEU A 445 22.01 18.87 -22.71
N ASP A 446 21.25 19.90 -23.09
CA ASP A 446 21.48 20.60 -24.35
C ASP A 446 22.75 21.47 -24.32
N ILE A 447 23.10 22.06 -23.17
CA ILE A 447 24.43 22.66 -22.96
C ILE A 447 25.53 21.60 -23.13
N ALA A 448 25.38 20.41 -22.51
CA ALA A 448 26.37 19.33 -22.63
C ALA A 448 26.51 18.82 -24.08
N ARG A 449 25.39 18.71 -24.82
CA ARG A 449 25.38 18.33 -26.25
C ARG A 449 26.14 19.33 -27.11
N GLN A 450 25.87 20.62 -26.94
CA GLN A 450 26.55 21.70 -27.68
C GLN A 450 28.06 21.66 -27.44
N LEU A 451 28.48 21.63 -26.17
CA LEU A 451 29.91 21.61 -25.82
C LEU A 451 30.65 20.36 -26.34
N VAL A 452 30.01 19.18 -26.35
CA VAL A 452 30.61 17.95 -26.90
C VAL A 452 30.79 18.02 -28.43
N VAL A 453 29.90 18.72 -29.15
CA VAL A 453 30.01 18.95 -30.59
C VAL A 453 31.06 20.02 -30.90
N GLU A 454 31.09 21.12 -30.14
CA GLU A 454 32.08 22.20 -30.27
C GLU A 454 33.51 21.67 -30.01
N LEU A 455 33.70 20.84 -28.97
CA LEU A 455 34.91 20.03 -28.71
C LEU A 455 35.17 18.90 -29.73
N GLY A 456 34.36 18.79 -30.79
CA GLY A 456 34.52 17.84 -31.88
C GLY A 456 34.95 18.49 -33.20
N SER A 457 34.67 19.79 -33.40
CA SER A 457 34.87 20.48 -34.68
C SER A 457 36.02 21.48 -34.73
N HIS A 458 36.53 21.95 -33.59
CA HIS A 458 37.59 22.95 -33.52
C HIS A 458 38.71 22.57 -32.54
N SER A 459 39.96 22.73 -32.98
CA SER A 459 41.18 22.55 -32.18
C SER A 459 41.45 23.69 -31.20
N ASP A 460 40.91 24.88 -31.48
CA ASP A 460 41.31 26.16 -30.86
C ASP A 460 40.17 26.78 -30.01
N CYS A 461 39.30 25.96 -29.42
CA CYS A 461 38.25 26.44 -28.51
C CYS A 461 38.72 26.50 -27.05
N GLU A 462 38.47 27.62 -26.37
CA GLU A 462 38.81 27.88 -24.95
C GLU A 462 37.90 27.12 -23.94
N ILE A 463 37.50 25.88 -24.24
CA ILE A 463 36.65 25.06 -23.39
C ILE A 463 37.55 24.31 -22.38
N GLU A 464 37.68 24.84 -21.15
CA GLU A 464 38.44 24.20 -20.06
C GLU A 464 37.79 22.88 -19.56
N GLU A 465 36.52 22.63 -19.89
CA GLU A 465 35.79 21.42 -19.49
C GLU A 465 36.33 20.14 -20.14
N ARG A 466 36.55 19.11 -19.30
CA ARG A 466 37.00 17.79 -19.78
C ARG A 466 35.91 17.11 -20.62
N LYS A 467 36.17 16.96 -21.93
CA LYS A 467 35.32 16.25 -22.91
C LYS A 467 34.66 14.98 -22.37
N SER A 468 35.44 14.05 -21.80
CA SER A 468 34.92 12.78 -21.26
C SER A 468 33.95 12.91 -20.08
N LYS A 469 33.95 14.04 -19.35
CA LYS A 469 32.93 14.33 -18.33
C LYS A 469 31.68 14.97 -18.92
N LEU A 470 31.80 15.75 -20.00
CA LEU A 470 30.64 16.26 -20.75
C LEU A 470 29.94 15.11 -21.50
N GLU A 471 30.70 14.17 -22.05
CA GLU A 471 30.18 12.92 -22.62
C GLU A 471 29.48 12.07 -21.54
N GLN A 472 30.05 11.93 -20.34
CA GLN A 472 29.36 11.28 -19.21
C GLN A 472 28.09 12.05 -18.77
N LEU A 473 28.13 13.39 -18.72
CA LEU A 473 26.97 14.23 -18.41
C LEU A 473 25.83 14.00 -19.42
N LYS A 474 26.16 14.01 -20.72
CA LYS A 474 25.25 13.72 -21.82
C LYS A 474 24.66 12.31 -21.68
N SER A 475 25.48 11.26 -21.67
CA SER A 475 25.01 9.87 -21.64
C SER A 475 24.12 9.55 -20.43
N VAL A 476 24.45 10.09 -19.25
CA VAL A 476 23.62 9.91 -18.05
C VAL A 476 22.29 10.68 -18.15
N LEU A 477 22.25 11.84 -18.80
CA LEU A 477 21.00 12.60 -18.98
C LEU A 477 20.14 12.04 -20.14
N GLU A 478 20.73 11.48 -21.20
CA GLU A 478 20.01 10.85 -22.34
C GLU A 478 19.47 9.45 -22.05
N MET A 479 20.02 8.76 -21.04
CA MET A 479 19.58 7.43 -20.59
C MET A 479 18.05 7.38 -20.39
N TYR A 480 17.41 6.31 -20.89
CA TYR A 480 15.96 6.11 -21.00
C TYR A 480 15.19 7.05 -21.95
N GLY A 481 15.88 7.90 -22.72
CA GLY A 481 15.34 8.69 -23.83
C GLY A 481 14.40 9.86 -23.48
N HIS A 482 13.86 9.91 -22.27
CA HIS A 482 12.98 10.97 -21.77
C HIS A 482 12.99 11.02 -20.23
N PHE A 483 12.70 12.18 -19.63
CA PHE A 483 12.81 12.41 -18.18
C PHE A 483 11.63 11.86 -17.33
N SER A 484 11.08 10.69 -17.69
CA SER A 484 9.99 10.03 -16.95
C SER A 484 10.48 9.31 -15.67
N GLY A 485 10.04 9.74 -14.48
CA GLY A 485 10.27 9.02 -13.21
C GLY A 485 11.72 9.00 -12.70
N ILE A 486 12.54 9.95 -13.16
CA ILE A 486 14.00 9.84 -13.11
C ILE A 486 14.60 10.41 -11.81
N ASN A 487 15.45 9.61 -11.13
CA ASN A 487 16.14 10.03 -9.88
C ASN A 487 17.44 10.81 -10.14
N ARG A 488 17.50 11.59 -11.23
CA ARG A 488 18.65 12.43 -11.57
C ARG A 488 18.55 13.78 -10.88
N LYS A 489 19.67 14.26 -10.37
CA LYS A 489 19.80 15.60 -9.77
C LYS A 489 21.11 16.22 -10.22
N VAL A 490 21.04 17.41 -10.80
CA VAL A 490 22.21 18.28 -11.00
C VAL A 490 22.23 19.29 -9.85
N GLN A 491 23.38 19.43 -9.20
CA GLN A 491 23.60 20.51 -8.24
C GLN A 491 24.80 21.34 -8.69
N LEU A 492 24.59 22.63 -8.91
CA LEU A 492 25.65 23.61 -9.12
C LEU A 492 25.95 24.30 -7.78
N THR A 493 27.19 24.70 -7.55
CA THR A 493 27.60 25.41 -6.33
C THR A 493 28.70 26.40 -6.70
N TYR A 494 28.52 27.67 -6.33
CA TYR A 494 29.39 28.76 -6.73
C TYR A 494 30.70 28.73 -5.94
N LEU A 495 31.82 28.81 -6.67
CA LEU A 495 33.18 28.89 -6.14
C LEU A 495 33.79 30.24 -6.58
N PRO A 496 33.71 31.30 -5.75
CA PRO A 496 34.17 32.65 -6.14
C PRO A 496 35.66 32.72 -6.47
N HIS A 497 36.45 31.76 -5.97
CA HIS A 497 37.91 31.66 -6.13
C HIS A 497 38.33 30.31 -6.77
N GLY A 498 37.42 29.67 -7.51
CA GLY A 498 37.64 28.34 -8.10
C GLY A 498 37.91 27.24 -7.07
N HIS A 499 38.45 26.10 -7.52
CA HIS A 499 38.97 25.06 -6.62
C HIS A 499 40.45 25.30 -6.28
N PRO A 500 40.87 25.27 -5.00
CA PRO A 500 42.29 25.28 -4.64
C PRO A 500 43.01 24.11 -5.30
N LYS A 501 44.04 24.39 -6.11
CA LYS A 501 44.96 23.35 -6.59
C LYS A 501 45.90 22.99 -5.45
N ALA A 502 46.00 21.70 -5.12
CA ALA A 502 47.07 21.23 -4.25
C ALA A 502 48.42 21.55 -4.93
N ALA A 503 49.36 22.12 -4.18
CA ALA A 503 50.60 22.64 -4.74
C ALA A 503 51.40 21.54 -5.47
N SER A 504 51.58 21.73 -6.77
CA SER A 504 52.80 21.33 -7.45
C SER A 504 53.78 22.49 -7.30
N GLU A 505 54.93 22.23 -6.70
CA GLU A 505 56.05 23.17 -6.73
C GLU A 505 56.61 23.18 -8.16
N ASP A 506 56.16 24.15 -8.96
CA ASP A 506 56.95 24.92 -9.93
C ASP A 506 56.05 25.90 -10.73
N GLU A 507 56.64 27.01 -11.18
CA GLU A 507 56.12 28.08 -12.05
C GLU A 507 54.96 28.99 -11.55
N GLU A 508 55.39 30.20 -11.17
CA GLU A 508 54.75 31.54 -11.15
C GLU A 508 53.29 31.76 -10.70
N ALA A 509 53.17 32.64 -9.69
CA ALA A 509 51.92 33.27 -9.28
C ALA A 509 51.50 34.43 -10.23
N ARG A 510 50.71 34.14 -11.28
CA ARG A 510 50.00 35.19 -12.06
C ARG A 510 48.75 34.76 -12.85
N ARG A 511 47.91 33.89 -12.27
CA ARG A 511 46.50 33.79 -12.65
C ARG A 511 45.61 34.12 -11.46
N GLU A 512 44.79 35.17 -11.60
CA GLU A 512 43.67 35.39 -10.69
C GLU A 512 42.74 34.18 -10.72
N SER A 513 42.18 33.82 -9.57
CA SER A 513 41.34 32.63 -9.43
C SER A 513 39.98 32.87 -10.08
N SER A 514 39.85 32.58 -11.37
CA SER A 514 38.59 32.78 -12.10
C SER A 514 37.44 32.01 -11.45
N PRO A 515 36.26 32.64 -11.26
CA PRO A 515 35.13 32.01 -10.61
C PRO A 515 34.67 30.78 -11.38
N SER A 516 34.18 29.77 -10.68
CA SER A 516 33.70 28.53 -11.28
C SER A 516 32.44 28.00 -10.59
N LEU A 517 31.77 27.05 -11.24
CA LEU A 517 30.67 26.30 -10.67
C LEU A 517 31.11 24.84 -10.47
N LEU A 518 30.92 24.32 -9.27
CA LEU A 518 31.03 22.88 -9.02
C LEU A 518 29.72 22.19 -9.43
N LEU A 519 29.72 21.58 -10.61
CA LEU A 519 28.64 20.74 -11.13
C LEU A 519 28.74 19.34 -10.51
N VAL A 520 27.68 18.95 -9.79
CA VAL A 520 27.53 17.63 -9.16
C VAL A 520 26.30 16.94 -9.73
N LEU A 521 26.50 16.01 -10.66
CA LEU A 521 25.46 15.13 -11.17
C LEU A 521 25.33 13.91 -10.25
N LYS A 522 24.10 13.56 -9.85
CA LYS A 522 23.78 12.32 -9.14
C LYS A 522 22.69 11.56 -9.91
N TRP A 523 22.83 10.23 -10.00
CA TRP A 523 21.92 9.33 -10.70
C TRP A 523 21.94 7.93 -10.06
N GLY A 524 21.09 7.02 -10.54
CA GLY A 524 20.86 5.74 -9.89
C GLY A 524 20.16 5.90 -8.54
N GLY A 525 20.14 4.85 -7.72
CA GLY A 525 19.25 4.80 -6.57
C GLY A 525 17.78 4.64 -6.97
N GLU A 526 17.50 4.05 -8.13
CA GLU A 526 16.15 3.83 -8.66
C GLU A 526 15.63 2.46 -8.19
N LEU A 527 14.36 2.39 -7.76
CA LEU A 527 13.74 1.14 -7.29
C LEU A 527 13.62 0.16 -8.48
N THR A 528 14.22 -1.02 -8.36
CA THR A 528 14.27 -2.01 -9.45
C THR A 528 12.89 -2.65 -9.68
N PRO A 529 12.70 -3.43 -10.76
CA PRO A 529 11.60 -4.38 -10.86
C PRO A 529 11.54 -5.35 -9.67
N ALA A 530 12.69 -5.88 -9.21
CA ALA A 530 12.75 -6.78 -8.06
C ALA A 530 12.32 -6.09 -6.75
N GLY A 531 12.77 -4.87 -6.48
CA GLY A 531 12.39 -4.08 -5.30
C GLY A 531 10.90 -3.75 -5.24
N ARG A 532 10.23 -3.62 -6.40
CA ARG A 532 8.78 -3.48 -6.48
C ARG A 532 8.05 -4.78 -6.11
N VAL A 533 8.54 -5.94 -6.55
CA VAL A 533 7.96 -7.23 -6.16
C VAL A 533 8.18 -7.50 -4.67
N GLN A 534 9.41 -7.32 -4.15
CA GLN A 534 9.71 -7.45 -2.72
C GLN A 534 8.73 -6.64 -1.84
N ALA A 535 8.44 -5.40 -2.24
CA ALA A 535 7.51 -4.54 -1.53
C ALA A 535 6.05 -5.02 -1.60
N GLU A 536 5.57 -5.43 -2.79
CA GLU A 536 4.22 -5.95 -2.96
C GLU A 536 4.02 -7.27 -2.21
N GLU A 537 5.01 -8.17 -2.22
CA GLU A 537 4.97 -9.43 -1.50
C GLU A 537 5.01 -9.24 0.01
N LEU A 538 5.80 -8.28 0.52
CA LEU A 538 5.77 -7.95 1.94
C LEU A 538 4.41 -7.36 2.36
N GLY A 539 3.83 -6.46 1.55
CA GLY A 539 2.48 -5.96 1.79
C GLY A 539 1.45 -7.10 1.85
N ARG A 540 1.57 -8.08 0.94
CA ARG A 540 0.74 -9.29 0.91
C ARG A 540 0.91 -10.14 2.17
N ALA A 541 2.15 -10.31 2.66
CA ALA A 541 2.45 -11.02 3.90
C ALA A 541 1.88 -10.30 5.14
N PHE A 542 1.99 -8.96 5.20
CA PHE A 542 1.49 -8.16 6.32
C PHE A 542 0.00 -8.35 6.61
N ARG A 543 -0.81 -8.73 5.61
CA ARG A 543 -2.23 -9.07 5.80
C ARG A 543 -2.46 -10.17 6.86
N CYS A 544 -1.48 -11.06 7.06
CA CYS A 544 -1.58 -12.21 7.96
C CYS A 544 -1.43 -11.84 9.46
N MET A 545 -0.93 -10.64 9.77
CA MET A 545 -0.85 -10.16 11.16
C MET A 545 -2.22 -9.74 11.73
N TYR A 546 -3.16 -9.38 10.85
CA TYR A 546 -4.48 -8.86 11.21
C TYR A 546 -5.52 -9.97 11.42
N PRO A 547 -6.64 -9.67 12.11
CA PRO A 547 -7.81 -10.56 12.21
C PRO A 547 -8.27 -11.05 10.84
N GLY A 548 -8.67 -12.33 10.75
CA GLY A 548 -9.00 -12.98 9.48
C GLY A 548 -7.83 -13.08 8.49
N GLY A 549 -6.58 -13.04 8.99
CA GLY A 549 -5.36 -13.26 8.21
C GLY A 549 -5.09 -14.74 7.92
N GLN A 550 -5.40 -15.62 8.87
CA GLN A 550 -5.41 -17.07 8.72
C GLN A 550 -6.66 -17.52 7.93
N GLY A 551 -6.52 -18.59 7.14
CA GLY A 551 -7.64 -19.21 6.43
C GLY A 551 -8.59 -19.98 7.37
N ASP A 552 -9.77 -20.41 6.92
CA ASP A 552 -10.16 -20.55 5.51
C ASP A 552 -11.54 -19.95 5.19
N TYR A 553 -11.60 -19.19 4.08
CA TYR A 553 -12.81 -19.07 3.27
C TYR A 553 -12.35 -18.93 1.80
N ALA A 554 -12.61 -19.95 0.98
CA ALA A 554 -12.19 -20.06 -0.42
C ALA A 554 -10.66 -20.11 -0.69
N GLY A 555 -9.83 -20.49 0.29
CA GLY A 555 -8.43 -20.86 0.09
C GLY A 555 -7.42 -19.71 -0.03
N PHE A 556 -7.82 -18.46 0.20
CA PHE A 556 -6.94 -17.29 0.06
C PHE A 556 -6.57 -16.67 1.42
N PRO A 557 -5.28 -16.57 1.79
CA PRO A 557 -4.84 -15.93 3.04
C PRO A 557 -4.96 -14.40 2.98
N GLY A 558 -5.25 -13.78 4.14
CA GLY A 558 -5.19 -12.33 4.31
C GLY A 558 -6.46 -11.52 3.98
N CYS A 559 -7.63 -12.15 3.80
CA CYS A 559 -8.86 -11.45 3.43
C CYS A 559 -9.41 -10.51 4.54
N GLY A 560 -9.13 -10.80 5.82
CA GLY A 560 -9.69 -10.08 6.96
C GLY A 560 -9.22 -8.62 7.09
N LEU A 561 -7.93 -8.31 6.90
CA LEU A 561 -7.43 -6.93 6.83
C LEU A 561 -8.23 -6.11 5.81
N LEU A 562 -8.44 -6.71 4.64
CA LEU A 562 -9.11 -6.05 3.53
C LEU A 562 -10.59 -5.82 3.84
N ARG A 563 -11.23 -6.69 4.64
CA ARG A 563 -12.61 -6.48 5.15
C ARG A 563 -12.64 -5.34 6.17
N LEU A 564 -11.80 -5.37 7.21
CA LEU A 564 -11.66 -4.29 8.21
C LEU A 564 -11.48 -2.91 7.56
N HIS A 565 -10.77 -2.88 6.42
CA HIS A 565 -10.55 -1.69 5.61
C HIS A 565 -11.83 -1.11 4.99
N SER A 566 -12.58 -1.92 4.25
CA SER A 566 -13.84 -1.52 3.62
C SER A 566 -14.98 -1.34 4.63
N THR A 567 -14.97 -2.05 5.77
CA THR A 567 -15.98 -1.93 6.84
C THR A 567 -15.67 -0.82 7.85
N TYR A 568 -14.92 0.21 7.44
CA TYR A 568 -14.57 1.41 8.23
C TYR A 568 -13.78 1.19 9.55
N ARG A 569 -13.38 -0.06 9.89
CA ARG A 569 -12.70 -0.47 11.14
C ARG A 569 -11.17 -0.40 11.07
N HIS A 570 -10.59 0.15 10.00
CA HIS A 570 -9.14 0.31 9.81
C HIS A 570 -8.79 1.79 9.57
N ASP A 571 -7.95 2.38 10.42
CA ASP A 571 -7.33 3.70 10.22
C ASP A 571 -5.90 3.54 9.72
N LEU A 572 -5.74 3.41 8.40
CA LEU A 572 -4.44 3.33 7.74
C LEU A 572 -3.88 4.72 7.43
N LYS A 573 -2.60 4.96 7.75
CA LYS A 573 -1.81 6.08 7.23
C LYS A 573 -0.41 5.57 6.84
N ILE A 574 0.04 5.94 5.64
CA ILE A 574 1.34 5.57 5.08
C ILE A 574 2.18 6.82 4.91
N TYR A 575 3.41 6.79 5.40
CA TYR A 575 4.39 7.87 5.35
C TYR A 575 5.66 7.38 4.65
N ALA A 576 6.27 8.22 3.82
CA ALA A 576 7.54 7.94 3.18
C ALA A 576 8.45 9.17 3.21
N SER A 577 9.76 8.95 3.37
CA SER A 577 10.79 9.96 3.07
C SER A 577 10.67 10.44 1.62
N ASP A 578 11.07 11.68 1.36
CA ASP A 578 11.04 12.33 0.06
C ASP A 578 12.01 11.75 -1.01
N GLU A 579 12.72 10.68 -0.69
CA GLU A 579 13.48 9.90 -1.67
C GLU A 579 12.56 9.01 -2.54
N GLY A 580 12.56 9.24 -3.86
CA GLY A 580 11.65 8.58 -4.81
C GLY A 580 11.60 7.04 -4.76
N ARG A 581 12.72 6.36 -4.46
CA ARG A 581 12.72 4.90 -4.26
C ARG A 581 11.96 4.45 -3.00
N VAL A 582 11.96 5.27 -1.95
CA VAL A 582 11.25 5.02 -0.68
C VAL A 582 9.75 5.20 -0.90
N GLN A 583 9.38 6.31 -1.53
CA GLN A 583 8.03 6.59 -2.02
C GLN A 583 7.46 5.45 -2.90
N MET A 584 8.20 5.00 -3.91
CA MET A 584 7.77 3.91 -4.78
C MET A 584 7.73 2.54 -4.06
N THR A 585 8.57 2.32 -3.03
CA THR A 585 8.45 1.14 -2.15
C THR A 585 7.12 1.19 -1.39
N ALA A 586 6.79 2.34 -0.80
CA ALA A 586 5.55 2.53 -0.04
C ALA A 586 4.30 2.30 -0.91
N ALA A 587 4.31 2.76 -2.17
CA ALA A 587 3.23 2.54 -3.12
C ALA A 587 3.09 1.06 -3.54
N ALA A 588 4.22 0.37 -3.83
CA ALA A 588 4.22 -1.06 -4.13
C ALA A 588 3.77 -1.91 -2.94
N PHE A 589 4.17 -1.55 -1.73
CA PHE A 589 3.69 -2.17 -0.51
C PHE A 589 2.20 -1.91 -0.29
N ALA A 590 1.71 -0.69 -0.48
CA ALA A 590 0.28 -0.37 -0.34
C ALA A 590 -0.59 -1.20 -1.31
N LYS A 591 -0.12 -1.37 -2.56
CA LYS A 591 -0.71 -2.27 -3.55
C LYS A 591 -0.81 -3.71 -3.03
N GLY A 592 0.29 -4.24 -2.50
CA GLY A 592 0.35 -5.58 -1.90
C GLY A 592 -0.53 -5.75 -0.67
N LEU A 593 -0.52 -4.75 0.23
CA LEU A 593 -1.27 -4.74 1.47
C LEU A 593 -2.78 -4.77 1.22
N LEU A 594 -3.27 -3.98 0.27
CA LEU A 594 -4.70 -3.78 0.04
C LEU A 594 -5.28 -4.53 -1.18
N ALA A 595 -4.46 -5.34 -1.87
CA ALA A 595 -4.85 -6.09 -3.07
C ALA A 595 -5.30 -5.20 -4.24
N LEU A 596 -4.55 -4.13 -4.51
CA LEU A 596 -4.92 -3.12 -5.50
C LEU A 596 -4.47 -3.52 -6.92
N GLU A 597 -5.31 -3.26 -7.93
CA GLU A 597 -4.93 -3.42 -9.34
C GLU A 597 -4.31 -2.11 -9.90
N GLY A 598 -3.60 -2.20 -11.02
CA GLY A 598 -3.05 -1.03 -11.73
C GLY A 598 -1.59 -0.64 -11.40
N GLU A 599 -1.24 0.58 -11.82
CA GLU A 599 0.09 1.18 -11.70
C GLU A 599 0.37 1.80 -10.32
N LEU A 600 1.65 2.04 -10.00
CA LEU A 600 2.08 2.58 -8.71
C LEU A 600 1.94 4.10 -8.59
N THR A 601 2.06 4.85 -9.68
CA THR A 601 1.97 6.33 -9.69
C THR A 601 0.68 6.89 -9.05
N PRO A 602 -0.53 6.41 -9.39
CA PRO A 602 -1.76 6.87 -8.72
C PRO A 602 -1.83 6.44 -7.24
N ILE A 603 -1.33 5.25 -6.91
CA ILE A 603 -1.28 4.74 -5.52
C ILE A 603 -0.36 5.64 -4.67
N LEU A 604 0.79 6.04 -5.23
CA LEU A 604 1.72 6.98 -4.61
C LEU A 604 1.01 8.30 -4.26
N VAL A 605 0.38 8.93 -5.25
CA VAL A 605 -0.30 10.23 -5.08
C VAL A 605 -1.47 10.17 -4.09
N GLN A 606 -2.28 9.11 -4.13
CA GLN A 606 -3.51 9.03 -3.33
C GLN A 606 -3.32 8.43 -1.93
N MET A 607 -2.27 7.65 -1.67
CA MET A 607 -2.13 6.88 -0.43
C MET A 607 -0.86 7.16 0.39
N VAL A 608 0.24 7.58 -0.25
CA VAL A 608 1.54 7.72 0.42
C VAL A 608 1.78 9.21 0.72
N LYS A 609 1.83 9.56 2.01
CA LYS A 609 2.15 10.93 2.41
C LYS A 609 3.66 11.14 2.41
N SER A 610 4.12 12.06 1.56
CA SER A 610 5.47 12.62 1.63
C SER A 610 5.72 13.29 2.98
N ALA A 611 6.94 13.21 3.49
CA ALA A 611 7.27 13.61 4.86
C ALA A 611 7.45 15.14 5.05
N ASN A 612 6.98 15.97 4.10
CA ASN A 612 7.04 17.44 4.11
C ASN A 612 6.27 18.14 5.25
N MET A 613 5.82 17.40 6.26
CA MET A 613 5.33 17.94 7.52
C MET A 613 6.33 17.58 8.64
N ASN A 614 7.23 18.53 8.92
CA ASN A 614 8.14 18.57 10.08
C ASN A 614 9.32 17.56 10.10
N GLY A 615 9.92 17.24 8.94
CA GLY A 615 11.21 16.51 8.87
C GLY A 615 11.18 15.09 9.46
N LEU A 616 10.01 14.44 9.41
CA LEU A 616 9.71 13.22 10.17
C LEU A 616 10.59 12.01 9.80
N LEU A 617 11.02 11.92 8.55
CA LEU A 617 11.83 10.85 7.96
C LEU A 617 12.97 11.42 7.09
N ASP A 618 13.19 12.74 7.14
CA ASP A 618 14.13 13.48 6.29
C ASP A 618 14.82 14.53 7.16
N SER A 619 15.98 14.18 7.70
CA SER A 619 16.79 15.05 8.57
C SER A 619 17.64 16.01 7.76
N ASP A 620 17.60 17.31 8.06
CA ASP A 620 18.59 18.26 7.56
C ASP A 620 19.96 17.95 8.17
N SER A 621 20.93 17.58 7.32
CA SER A 621 22.19 16.94 7.70
C SER A 621 23.13 17.77 8.58
N ASP A 622 22.90 19.07 8.65
CA ASP A 622 23.97 20.03 8.97
C ASP A 622 24.15 20.18 10.50
N SER A 623 23.14 19.82 11.30
CA SER A 623 23.18 19.79 12.77
C SER A 623 23.79 18.50 13.37
N LEU A 624 23.77 17.39 12.63
CA LEU A 624 24.18 16.05 13.13
C LEU A 624 25.69 15.77 12.99
N SER A 625 26.47 16.77 12.62
CA SER A 625 27.83 16.59 12.11
C SER A 625 28.85 16.14 13.17
N SER A 626 28.91 16.79 14.34
CA SER A 626 30.03 16.67 15.30
C SER A 626 30.40 15.22 15.69
N CYS A 627 29.50 14.47 16.31
CA CYS A 627 29.81 13.13 16.79
C CYS A 627 30.06 12.14 15.65
N GLN A 628 29.25 12.17 14.59
CA GLN A 628 29.45 11.24 13.47
C GLN A 628 30.80 11.49 12.75
N HIS A 629 31.28 12.73 12.66
CA HIS A 629 32.61 13.00 12.10
C HIS A 629 33.74 12.49 13.01
N ARG A 630 33.62 12.64 14.34
CA ARG A 630 34.57 12.06 15.32
C ARG A 630 34.65 10.54 15.20
N VAL A 631 33.50 9.87 15.15
CA VAL A 631 33.38 8.41 15.02
C VAL A 631 33.99 7.91 13.71
N LYS A 632 33.63 8.55 12.57
CA LYS A 632 34.20 8.23 11.26
C LYS A 632 35.72 8.44 11.22
N ALA A 633 36.24 9.49 11.86
CA ALA A 633 37.69 9.72 11.95
C ALA A 633 38.41 8.60 12.72
N ARG A 634 37.90 8.18 13.90
CA ARG A 634 38.48 7.07 14.69
C ARG A 634 38.45 5.74 13.93
N LEU A 635 37.36 5.47 13.22
CA LEU A 635 37.24 4.29 12.34
C LEU A 635 38.27 4.33 11.19
N HIS A 636 38.48 5.50 10.58
CA HIS A 636 39.44 5.72 9.49
C HIS A 636 40.91 5.69 9.92
N GLU A 637 41.17 5.94 11.21
CA GLU A 637 42.49 5.78 11.83
C GLU A 637 42.82 4.29 12.04
N ILE A 638 41.94 3.53 12.70
CA ILE A 638 42.19 2.12 13.04
C ILE A 638 42.23 1.25 11.77
N MET A 639 41.30 1.46 10.82
CA MET A 639 41.26 0.69 9.57
C MET A 639 42.39 1.06 8.56
N GLN A 640 43.26 2.03 8.89
CA GLN A 640 44.47 2.35 8.12
C GLN A 640 45.77 1.80 8.74
N LYS A 641 45.70 1.05 9.85
CA LYS A 641 46.84 0.33 10.39
C LYS A 641 47.14 -0.90 9.53
N ASP A 642 48.36 -0.98 9.00
CA ASP A 642 48.86 -2.18 8.31
C ASP A 642 49.45 -3.15 9.34
N ALA A 643 48.55 -3.82 10.07
CA ALA A 643 48.83 -4.76 11.14
C ALA A 643 47.62 -5.65 11.40
N GLN A 644 47.82 -6.82 12.03
CA GLN A 644 46.71 -7.60 12.56
C GLN A 644 46.08 -6.89 13.77
N PHE A 645 44.74 -6.93 13.90
CA PHE A 645 44.03 -6.38 15.05
C PHE A 645 44.51 -7.00 16.37
N CYS A 646 45.02 -6.18 17.29
CA CYS A 646 45.30 -6.58 18.67
C CYS A 646 44.04 -6.43 19.56
N GLU A 647 44.09 -6.96 20.78
CA GLU A 647 42.96 -6.88 21.74
C GLU A 647 42.47 -5.45 21.96
N GLU A 648 43.37 -4.46 22.04
CA GLU A 648 43.00 -3.05 22.14
C GLU A 648 42.15 -2.55 20.95
N ASP A 649 42.37 -3.08 19.74
CA ASP A 649 41.59 -2.69 18.56
C ASP A 649 40.22 -3.37 18.55
N TYR A 650 40.08 -4.57 19.11
CA TYR A 650 38.78 -5.17 19.42
C TYR A 650 38.01 -4.36 20.47
N GLU A 651 38.66 -3.90 21.54
CA GLU A 651 38.03 -3.01 22.53
C GLU A 651 37.62 -1.65 21.92
N LYS A 652 38.45 -1.07 21.05
CA LYS A 652 38.20 0.25 20.43
C LYS A 652 37.19 0.21 19.28
N LEU A 653 37.06 -0.90 18.55
CA LEU A 653 36.10 -1.07 17.47
C LEU A 653 34.81 -1.78 17.87
N ALA A 654 34.85 -2.71 18.83
CA ALA A 654 33.71 -3.56 19.21
C ALA A 654 33.34 -3.53 20.72
N PRO A 655 33.32 -2.37 21.41
CA PRO A 655 33.03 -2.29 22.86
C PRO A 655 31.61 -2.72 23.24
N THR A 656 30.72 -2.92 22.26
CA THR A 656 29.36 -3.47 22.45
C THR A 656 29.30 -5.00 22.37
N GLY A 657 30.41 -5.69 22.06
CA GLY A 657 30.51 -7.16 22.04
C GLY A 657 29.68 -7.86 20.95
N SER A 658 29.27 -7.15 19.89
CA SER A 658 28.34 -7.71 18.88
C SER A 658 28.98 -8.86 18.10
N ALA A 659 28.37 -10.05 18.14
CA ALA A 659 28.94 -11.26 17.56
C ALA A 659 29.25 -11.16 16.05
N SER A 660 28.39 -10.52 15.25
CA SER A 660 28.63 -10.31 13.82
C SER A 660 29.86 -9.44 13.54
N LEU A 661 30.03 -8.36 14.31
CA LEU A 661 31.17 -7.45 14.23
C LEU A 661 32.48 -8.17 14.58
N LEU A 662 32.48 -8.93 15.68
CA LEU A 662 33.64 -9.71 16.12
C LEU A 662 34.03 -10.77 15.07
N ASN A 663 33.06 -11.51 14.54
CA ASN A 663 33.28 -12.49 13.47
C ASN A 663 33.90 -11.85 12.21
N SER A 664 33.40 -10.68 11.77
CA SER A 664 33.95 -9.98 10.62
C SER A 664 35.37 -9.44 10.89
N MET A 665 35.66 -8.93 12.09
CA MET A 665 37.04 -8.55 12.47
C MET A 665 38.00 -9.76 12.50
N THR A 666 37.56 -10.90 13.03
CA THR A 666 38.32 -12.17 13.04
C THR A 666 38.58 -12.71 11.63
N PHE A 667 37.66 -12.46 10.68
CA PHE A 667 37.85 -12.80 9.26
C PHE A 667 38.80 -11.82 8.54
N ILE A 668 38.76 -10.52 8.86
CA ILE A 668 39.61 -9.50 8.24
C ILE A 668 41.07 -9.64 8.68
N GLN A 669 41.33 -9.79 9.98
CA GLN A 669 42.65 -9.81 10.61
C GLN A 669 43.49 -8.53 10.40
N ASN A 670 44.02 -8.30 9.19
CA ASN A 670 44.68 -7.03 8.80
C ASN A 670 43.79 -6.26 7.80
N PRO A 671 43.24 -5.07 8.17
CA PRO A 671 42.33 -4.32 7.31
C PRO A 671 43.01 -3.80 6.03
N VAL A 672 44.31 -3.51 6.06
CA VAL A 672 45.05 -2.98 4.90
C VAL A 672 45.34 -4.09 3.89
N GLU A 673 45.69 -5.30 4.35
CA GLU A 673 45.82 -6.48 3.47
C GLU A 673 44.51 -6.81 2.74
N VAL A 674 43.37 -6.81 3.45
CA VAL A 674 42.06 -7.05 2.80
C VAL A 674 41.70 -5.91 1.84
N CYS A 675 42.05 -4.65 2.15
CA CYS A 675 41.89 -3.55 1.20
C CYS A 675 42.78 -3.70 -0.05
N ASN A 676 44.01 -4.21 0.08
CA ASN A 676 44.86 -4.55 -1.07
C ASN A 676 44.22 -5.63 -1.95
N GLN A 677 43.70 -6.71 -1.34
CA GLN A 677 43.00 -7.79 -2.07
C GLN A 677 41.76 -7.27 -2.81
N VAL A 678 40.90 -6.48 -2.13
CA VAL A 678 39.73 -5.83 -2.73
C VAL A 678 40.12 -4.90 -3.87
N PHE A 679 41.20 -4.13 -3.74
CA PHE A 679 41.69 -3.25 -4.79
C PHE A 679 42.14 -4.03 -6.04
N THR A 680 42.95 -5.08 -5.87
CA THR A 680 43.41 -5.93 -7.00
C THR A 680 42.26 -6.70 -7.67
N LEU A 681 41.24 -7.12 -6.92
CA LEU A 681 40.02 -7.70 -7.49
C LEU A 681 39.23 -6.67 -8.31
N ILE A 682 39.18 -5.40 -7.89
CA ILE A 682 38.59 -4.31 -8.67
C ILE A 682 39.40 -4.02 -9.95
N GLU A 683 40.73 -3.97 -9.88
CA GLU A 683 41.59 -3.80 -11.08
C GLU A 683 41.37 -4.94 -12.10
N ASN A 684 41.27 -6.19 -11.63
CA ASN A 684 40.95 -7.35 -12.46
C ASN A 684 39.55 -7.21 -13.09
N LEU A 685 38.54 -6.82 -12.29
CA LEU A 685 37.17 -6.62 -12.75
C LEU A 685 37.08 -5.52 -13.83
N THR A 686 37.74 -4.36 -13.63
CA THR A 686 37.87 -3.30 -14.64
C THR A 686 38.54 -3.83 -15.92
N SER A 687 39.61 -4.64 -15.78
CA SER A 687 40.30 -5.26 -16.93
C SER A 687 39.40 -6.21 -17.71
N GLN A 688 38.63 -7.06 -17.03
CA GLN A 688 37.68 -7.98 -17.66
C GLN A 688 36.57 -7.23 -18.39
N ILE A 689 35.96 -6.21 -17.78
CA ILE A 689 34.90 -5.42 -18.40
C ILE A 689 35.43 -4.68 -19.64
N ARG A 690 36.65 -4.12 -19.59
CA ARG A 690 37.28 -3.45 -20.75
C ARG A 690 37.52 -4.43 -21.90
N LYS A 691 38.05 -5.63 -21.64
CA LYS A 691 38.21 -6.70 -22.64
C LYS A 691 36.87 -7.18 -23.22
N ARG A 692 35.79 -7.18 -22.44
CA ARG A 692 34.44 -7.50 -22.94
C ARG A 692 33.92 -6.43 -23.89
N LEU A 693 34.17 -5.15 -23.59
CA LEU A 693 33.80 -4.01 -24.44
C LEU A 693 34.56 -4.02 -25.80
N GLU A 694 35.72 -4.66 -25.86
CA GLU A 694 36.52 -4.86 -27.09
C GLU A 694 36.01 -6.03 -27.96
N ASP A 695 35.13 -6.93 -27.46
CA ASP A 695 34.48 -7.98 -28.26
C ASP A 695 33.23 -7.43 -28.98
N PRO A 696 33.17 -7.44 -30.32
CA PRO A 696 32.00 -6.99 -31.08
C PRO A 696 30.68 -7.70 -30.71
N LYS A 697 30.74 -8.91 -30.14
CA LYS A 697 29.54 -9.64 -29.66
C LYS A 697 28.93 -9.03 -28.40
N SER A 698 29.66 -8.19 -27.67
CA SER A 698 29.19 -7.52 -26.46
C SER A 698 28.54 -6.17 -26.73
N ALA A 699 28.60 -5.64 -27.95
CA ALA A 699 28.11 -4.30 -28.28
C ALA A 699 26.60 -4.13 -28.07
N ASP A 700 25.82 -5.19 -28.30
CA ASP A 700 24.36 -5.22 -28.08
C ASP A 700 23.98 -5.69 -26.64
N LEU A 701 24.95 -5.88 -25.74
CA LEU A 701 24.72 -6.52 -24.44
C LEU A 701 24.22 -5.53 -23.37
N GLN A 702 22.89 -5.37 -23.30
CA GLN A 702 22.20 -4.59 -22.29
C GLN A 702 22.18 -5.31 -20.92
N LEU A 703 22.59 -4.61 -19.85
CA LEU A 703 22.59 -5.13 -18.47
C LEU A 703 21.25 -4.90 -17.78
N TYR A 704 21.11 -5.40 -16.55
CA TYR A 704 19.88 -5.24 -15.76
C TYR A 704 19.51 -3.76 -15.58
N HIS A 705 18.20 -3.49 -15.68
CA HIS A 705 17.62 -2.13 -15.63
C HIS A 705 18.22 -1.14 -16.67
N SER A 706 18.77 -1.65 -17.78
CA SER A 706 19.36 -0.88 -18.88
C SER A 706 20.66 -0.11 -18.54
N GLU A 707 21.44 -0.61 -17.58
CA GLU A 707 22.87 -0.23 -17.52
C GLU A 707 23.60 -0.80 -18.76
N THR A 708 24.65 -0.13 -19.23
CA THR A 708 25.48 -0.59 -20.36
C THR A 708 26.87 -0.99 -19.85
N LEU A 709 27.64 -1.74 -20.64
CA LEU A 709 29.00 -2.13 -20.27
C LEU A 709 29.94 -0.93 -20.06
N GLU A 710 29.75 0.18 -20.79
CA GLU A 710 30.51 1.42 -20.56
C GLU A 710 30.15 2.07 -19.23
N LEU A 711 28.87 2.07 -18.84
CA LEU A 711 28.43 2.61 -17.55
C LEU A 711 28.91 1.76 -16.38
N MET A 712 28.88 0.43 -16.53
CA MET A 712 29.48 -0.52 -15.59
C MET A 712 31.00 -0.31 -15.47
N LEU A 713 31.71 -0.12 -16.60
CA LEU A 713 33.14 0.18 -16.64
C LEU A 713 33.45 1.52 -15.97
N GLN A 714 32.66 2.56 -16.22
CA GLN A 714 32.79 3.88 -15.58
C GLN A 714 32.56 3.80 -14.07
N ARG A 715 31.58 3.00 -13.62
CA ARG A 715 31.29 2.73 -12.20
C ARG A 715 32.48 2.08 -11.50
N TRP A 716 33.04 1.00 -12.06
CA TRP A 716 34.19 0.30 -11.48
C TRP A 716 35.52 1.08 -11.58
N THR A 717 35.87 1.63 -12.75
CA THR A 717 37.08 2.48 -12.94
C THR A 717 37.05 3.71 -12.02
N LYS A 718 35.86 4.22 -11.68
CA LYS A 718 35.72 5.29 -10.71
C LYS A 718 35.97 4.82 -9.27
N LEU A 719 35.46 3.64 -8.87
CA LEU A 719 35.72 3.10 -7.53
C LEU A 719 37.20 2.75 -7.34
N GLU A 720 37.82 2.11 -8.33
CA GLU A 720 39.27 1.87 -8.42
C GLU A 720 40.08 3.12 -8.04
N ARG A 721 39.87 4.23 -8.78
CA ARG A 721 40.55 5.51 -8.54
C ARG A 721 40.14 6.21 -7.23
N ASP A 722 38.86 6.12 -6.84
CA ASP A 722 38.36 6.85 -5.67
C ASP A 722 38.62 6.10 -4.34
N PHE A 723 38.96 4.81 -4.37
CA PHE A 723 39.26 3.98 -3.20
C PHE A 723 40.72 4.07 -2.76
N ARG A 724 41.67 4.13 -3.71
CA ARG A 724 43.11 4.24 -3.39
C ARG A 724 43.62 5.66 -3.57
N MET A 725 44.06 6.27 -2.47
CA MET A 725 44.54 7.64 -2.42
C MET A 725 45.97 7.78 -2.99
N LYS A 726 46.33 8.99 -3.44
CA LYS A 726 47.68 9.29 -4.01
C LYS A 726 48.85 8.96 -3.08
N ASN A 727 48.64 8.90 -1.77
CA ASN A 727 49.64 8.54 -0.75
C ASN A 727 49.71 7.03 -0.47
N GLY A 728 49.09 6.20 -1.33
CA GLY A 728 49.07 4.74 -1.22
C GLY A 728 48.02 4.17 -0.27
N ARG A 729 47.44 4.98 0.61
CA ARG A 729 46.41 4.56 1.59
C ARG A 729 45.02 4.39 0.96
N TYR A 730 44.12 3.71 1.67
CA TYR A 730 42.73 3.51 1.26
C TYR A 730 41.76 4.50 1.91
N ASP A 731 40.81 4.99 1.13
CA ASP A 731 39.65 5.77 1.58
C ASP A 731 38.50 4.81 1.91
N ILE A 732 38.41 4.41 3.18
CA ILE A 732 37.45 3.40 3.64
C ILE A 732 35.99 3.83 3.46
N SER A 733 35.70 5.11 3.25
CA SER A 733 34.34 5.60 2.97
C SER A 733 33.82 5.17 1.59
N LYS A 734 34.64 4.51 0.75
CA LYS A 734 34.20 3.83 -0.47
C LYS A 734 33.78 2.38 -0.26
N ILE A 735 34.09 1.74 0.86
CA ILE A 735 33.74 0.33 1.07
C ILE A 735 32.21 0.09 0.99
N PRO A 736 31.33 0.96 1.55
CA PRO A 736 29.90 0.86 1.32
C PRO A 736 29.49 1.06 -0.17
N ASP A 737 30.11 2.02 -0.88
CA ASP A 737 29.88 2.21 -2.33
C ASP A 737 30.32 0.95 -3.14
N ILE A 738 31.42 0.28 -2.73
CA ILE A 738 31.97 -0.94 -3.36
C ILE A 738 31.07 -2.15 -3.10
N TYR A 739 30.72 -2.41 -1.84
CA TYR A 739 29.87 -3.53 -1.44
C TYR A 739 28.52 -3.47 -2.15
N ASP A 740 27.90 -2.28 -2.21
CA ASP A 740 26.65 -2.02 -2.92
C ASP A 740 26.75 -2.33 -4.43
N CYS A 741 27.88 -1.96 -5.05
CA CYS A 741 28.11 -2.23 -6.47
C CYS A 741 28.30 -3.72 -6.77
N ILE A 742 29.12 -4.44 -6.00
CA ILE A 742 29.33 -5.88 -6.25
C ILE A 742 28.11 -6.71 -5.86
N LYS A 743 27.37 -6.32 -4.81
CA LYS A 743 26.09 -6.94 -4.45
C LYS A 743 25.08 -6.85 -5.58
N TYR A 744 24.91 -5.66 -6.18
CA TYR A 744 24.06 -5.48 -7.36
C TYR A 744 24.54 -6.32 -8.56
N ASP A 745 25.85 -6.31 -8.85
CA ASP A 745 26.37 -7.06 -10.01
C ASP A 745 26.28 -8.58 -9.84
N VAL A 746 26.47 -9.11 -8.63
CA VAL A 746 26.27 -10.54 -8.32
C VAL A 746 24.78 -10.90 -8.34
N GLN A 747 23.88 -10.03 -7.88
CA GLN A 747 22.44 -10.29 -7.86
C GLN A 747 21.79 -10.22 -9.25
N HIS A 748 22.18 -9.25 -10.09
CA HIS A 748 21.45 -8.92 -11.32
C HIS A 748 22.25 -9.13 -12.60
N ASN A 749 23.58 -9.01 -12.54
CA ASN A 749 24.47 -9.10 -13.71
C ASN A 749 25.30 -10.41 -13.72
N CYS A 750 24.96 -11.40 -12.89
CA CYS A 750 25.64 -12.70 -12.78
C CYS A 750 25.82 -13.45 -14.12
N ALA A 751 24.92 -13.23 -15.09
CA ALA A 751 25.02 -13.76 -16.45
C ALA A 751 26.32 -13.36 -17.17
N LEU A 752 26.98 -12.27 -16.77
CA LEU A 752 28.27 -11.85 -17.30
C LEU A 752 29.42 -12.83 -16.96
N LYS A 753 29.29 -13.65 -15.90
CA LYS A 753 30.32 -14.60 -15.45
C LYS A 753 31.71 -13.94 -15.37
N LEU A 754 31.83 -12.90 -14.55
CA LEU A 754 33.09 -12.21 -14.30
C LEU A 754 33.83 -12.89 -13.15
N GLU A 755 35.10 -13.17 -13.34
CA GLU A 755 35.97 -13.91 -12.41
C GLU A 755 36.31 -13.04 -11.18
N GLY A 756 36.42 -13.65 -10.00
CA GLY A 756 36.71 -12.96 -8.73
C GLY A 756 35.51 -12.25 -8.08
N THR A 757 34.35 -12.20 -8.73
CA THR A 757 33.17 -11.44 -8.22
C THR A 757 32.63 -11.95 -6.88
N ALA A 758 32.58 -13.27 -6.65
CA ALA A 758 32.15 -13.84 -5.38
C ALA A 758 33.14 -13.56 -4.23
N GLU A 759 34.44 -13.55 -4.53
CA GLU A 759 35.49 -13.21 -3.56
C GLU A 759 35.46 -11.72 -3.22
N LEU A 760 35.32 -10.85 -4.22
CA LEU A 760 35.13 -9.41 -4.03
C LEU A 760 33.87 -9.11 -3.21
N PHE A 761 32.76 -9.82 -3.44
CA PHE A 761 31.57 -9.73 -2.60
C PHE A 761 31.86 -10.12 -1.16
N LYS A 762 32.53 -11.26 -0.92
CA LYS A 762 32.85 -11.75 0.43
C LYS A 762 33.76 -10.81 1.21
N LEU A 763 34.87 -10.35 0.60
CA LEU A 763 35.83 -9.45 1.25
C LEU A 763 35.23 -8.06 1.50
N SER A 764 34.51 -7.49 0.52
CA SER A 764 33.85 -6.19 0.70
C SER A 764 32.69 -6.26 1.70
N LYS A 765 31.94 -7.38 1.77
CA LYS A 765 30.93 -7.59 2.82
C LYS A 765 31.56 -7.57 4.20
N ALA A 766 32.65 -8.33 4.43
CA ALA A 766 33.27 -8.37 5.75
C ALA A 766 33.74 -6.99 6.22
N LEU A 767 34.37 -6.20 5.34
CA LEU A 767 34.74 -4.81 5.63
C LEU A 767 33.51 -3.91 5.86
N ALA A 768 32.43 -4.09 5.09
CA ALA A 768 31.19 -3.32 5.25
C ALA A 768 30.42 -3.67 6.54
N ASP A 769 30.43 -4.93 6.97
CA ASP A 769 29.84 -5.41 8.23
C ASP A 769 30.55 -4.79 9.46
N VAL A 770 31.83 -4.40 9.33
CA VAL A 770 32.54 -3.60 10.34
C VAL A 770 32.21 -2.12 10.21
N ILE A 771 32.30 -1.57 8.99
CA ILE A 771 32.26 -0.11 8.79
C ILE A 771 30.84 0.45 8.96
N ILE A 772 29.83 -0.14 8.31
CA ILE A 772 28.48 0.43 8.22
C ILE A 772 27.83 0.54 9.63
N PRO A 773 27.81 -0.50 10.49
CA PRO A 773 27.21 -0.38 11.82
C PRO A 773 27.94 0.61 12.74
N GLN A 774 29.23 0.82 12.50
CA GLN A 774 30.07 1.71 13.32
C GLN A 774 30.11 3.17 12.79
N GLU A 775 29.67 3.44 11.56
CA GLU A 775 29.39 4.81 11.10
C GLU A 775 28.23 5.49 11.88
N TYR A 776 27.42 4.70 12.60
CA TYR A 776 26.33 5.16 13.47
C TYR A 776 26.71 5.20 14.96
N GLY A 777 28.00 5.33 15.28
CA GLY A 777 28.54 5.31 16.65
C GLY A 777 29.19 3.97 16.99
N ILE A 778 30.15 3.93 17.92
CA ILE A 778 30.91 2.71 18.24
C ILE A 778 30.56 2.19 19.64
N ASN A 779 30.64 3.02 20.68
CA ASN A 779 30.18 2.67 22.03
C ASN A 779 28.65 2.92 22.20
N LYS A 780 28.09 2.59 23.36
CA LYS A 780 26.63 2.68 23.60
C LYS A 780 26.15 4.14 23.56
N GLU A 781 27.00 5.05 24.03
CA GLU A 781 26.76 6.48 24.19
C GLU A 781 26.74 7.20 22.83
N GLU A 782 27.77 7.01 22.02
CA GLU A 782 27.86 7.54 20.64
C GLU A 782 26.73 7.01 19.76
N LYS A 783 26.38 5.72 19.91
CA LYS A 783 25.24 5.13 19.19
C LYS A 783 23.92 5.77 19.57
N LEU A 784 23.69 6.10 20.84
CA LEU A 784 22.48 6.81 21.27
C LEU A 784 22.48 8.28 20.82
N GLU A 785 23.59 9.00 20.93
CA GLU A 785 23.73 10.40 20.50
C GLU A 785 23.34 10.55 19.02
N ILE A 786 23.95 9.73 18.15
CA ILE A 786 23.69 9.75 16.70
C ILE A 786 22.26 9.27 16.39
N ALA A 787 21.79 8.21 17.05
CA ALA A 787 20.47 7.65 16.79
C ALA A 787 19.32 8.57 17.19
N ILE A 788 19.41 9.23 18.36
CA ILE A 788 18.43 10.23 18.80
C ILE A 788 18.39 11.38 17.78
N GLY A 789 19.56 11.82 17.30
CA GLY A 789 19.66 12.87 16.28
C GLY A 789 18.88 12.58 15.00
N PHE A 790 18.95 11.36 14.47
CA PHE A 790 18.15 10.95 13.30
C PHE A 790 16.67 10.70 13.63
N CYS A 791 16.37 10.04 14.75
CA CYS A 791 15.04 9.46 14.98
C CYS A 791 14.13 10.20 15.97
N LEU A 792 14.56 11.29 16.63
CA LEU A 792 13.72 12.03 17.58
C LEU A 792 12.32 12.43 17.03
N PRO A 793 12.15 12.90 15.78
CA PRO A 793 10.82 13.19 15.23
C PRO A 793 9.95 11.93 15.13
N LEU A 794 10.55 10.82 14.67
CA LEU A 794 9.90 9.52 14.50
C LEU A 794 9.50 8.90 15.85
N ILE A 795 10.38 8.97 16.86
CA ILE A 795 10.11 8.51 18.23
C ILE A 795 8.90 9.24 18.82
N LYS A 796 8.87 10.57 18.74
CA LYS A 796 7.71 11.39 19.17
C LYS A 796 6.44 11.02 18.41
N LYS A 797 6.55 10.73 17.11
CA LYS A 797 5.40 10.34 16.28
C LYS A 797 4.86 8.95 16.62
N ILE A 798 5.73 7.98 16.89
CA ILE A 798 5.40 6.62 17.35
C ILE A 798 4.70 6.68 18.71
N GLN A 799 5.25 7.44 19.67
CA GLN A 799 4.64 7.65 20.98
C GLN A 799 3.19 8.19 20.85
N LEU A 800 3.00 9.22 20.03
CA LEU A 800 1.67 9.80 19.76
C LEU A 800 0.71 8.82 19.05
N ASP A 801 1.20 7.88 18.23
CA ASP A 801 0.35 6.88 17.57
C ASP A 801 0.00 5.68 18.47
N LEU A 802 0.80 5.39 19.50
CA LEU A 802 0.45 4.45 20.56
C LEU A 802 -0.54 5.07 21.56
N GLN A 803 -0.36 6.34 21.94
CA GLN A 803 -1.26 7.06 22.86
C GLN A 803 -2.63 7.36 22.25
N ARG A 804 -2.68 7.85 20.99
CA ARG A 804 -3.93 8.26 20.32
C ARG A 804 -4.77 7.09 19.80
N THR A 805 -4.71 5.92 20.41
CA THR A 805 -5.70 4.84 20.22
C THR A 805 -7.03 5.13 20.95
N HIS A 806 -7.05 6.15 21.83
CA HIS A 806 -8.21 6.51 22.66
C HIS A 806 -8.84 7.89 22.38
N GLU A 807 -8.25 8.74 21.52
CA GLU A 807 -8.72 10.14 21.32
C GLU A 807 -9.01 10.49 19.84
N ASP A 808 -9.85 11.52 19.64
CA ASP A 808 -10.70 11.74 18.46
C ASP A 808 -10.01 12.28 17.17
N GLU A 809 -8.86 11.75 16.76
CA GLU A 809 -8.33 11.94 15.39
C GLU A 809 -9.11 11.12 14.34
N SER A 810 -10.42 11.37 14.25
CA SER A 810 -11.40 10.70 13.39
C SER A 810 -11.27 11.04 11.89
N VAL A 811 -10.06 11.05 11.34
CA VAL A 811 -9.80 11.43 9.93
C VAL A 811 -10.20 10.33 8.94
N ASN A 812 -10.08 9.05 9.32
CA ASN A 812 -10.32 7.89 8.45
C ASN A 812 -11.32 6.86 9.04
N LYS A 813 -11.89 7.09 10.24
CA LYS A 813 -12.78 6.19 10.99
C LYS A 813 -14.20 6.77 11.04
N LEU A 814 -15.23 5.96 10.83
CA LEU A 814 -16.62 6.39 11.07
C LEU A 814 -16.81 6.75 12.57
N HIS A 815 -17.41 7.90 12.86
CA HIS A 815 -17.56 8.36 14.26
C HIS A 815 -18.53 7.45 15.04
N PRO A 816 -18.20 6.97 16.26
CA PRO A 816 -18.95 5.92 16.95
C PRO A 816 -20.45 6.21 17.18
N LEU A 817 -20.85 7.48 17.30
CA LEU A 817 -22.27 7.87 17.41
C LEU A 817 -23.13 7.43 16.21
N TYR A 818 -22.53 7.30 15.02
CA TYR A 818 -23.21 6.87 13.80
C TYR A 818 -23.17 5.35 13.60
N SER A 819 -22.38 4.62 14.39
CA SER A 819 -22.24 3.16 14.33
C SER A 819 -23.32 2.40 15.13
N ARG A 820 -24.47 3.02 15.40
CA ARG A 820 -25.61 2.38 16.10
C ARG A 820 -26.15 1.22 15.24
N GLY A 821 -26.02 0.00 15.76
CA GLY A 821 -26.31 -1.25 15.05
C GLY A 821 -25.12 -2.21 15.04
N VAL A 822 -23.90 -1.70 15.15
CA VAL A 822 -22.68 -2.51 15.34
C VAL A 822 -22.56 -2.91 16.82
N LEU A 823 -22.32 -4.18 17.13
CA LEU A 823 -22.20 -4.70 18.51
C LEU A 823 -21.04 -4.07 19.31
N SER A 824 -20.00 -3.57 18.64
CA SER A 824 -18.83 -2.98 19.27
C SER A 824 -18.31 -1.75 18.52
N PRO A 825 -19.02 -0.60 18.56
CA PRO A 825 -18.75 0.58 17.72
C PRO A 825 -17.46 1.33 18.09
N GLY A 826 -16.87 1.03 19.24
CA GLY A 826 -15.57 1.56 19.66
C GLY A 826 -14.37 0.94 18.94
N ARG A 827 -14.50 -0.29 18.41
CA ARG A 827 -13.38 -1.15 17.97
C ARG A 827 -12.82 -0.78 16.59
N HIS A 828 -11.50 -0.77 16.46
CA HIS A 828 -10.77 -0.56 15.20
C HIS A 828 -9.28 -0.89 15.37
N VAL A 829 -8.62 -1.16 14.24
CA VAL A 829 -7.15 -1.25 14.13
C VAL A 829 -6.61 0.06 13.55
N ARG A 830 -5.70 0.72 14.27
CA ARG A 830 -4.87 1.85 13.79
C ARG A 830 -3.63 1.27 13.11
N THR A 831 -3.28 1.74 11.91
CA THR A 831 -2.09 1.27 11.19
C THR A 831 -1.24 2.44 10.74
N ARG A 832 0.07 2.35 10.99
CA ARG A 832 1.05 3.40 10.71
C ARG A 832 2.29 2.80 10.08
N LEU A 833 2.51 3.09 8.81
CA LEU A 833 3.64 2.54 8.04
C LEU A 833 4.62 3.67 7.69
N TYR A 834 5.89 3.49 8.02
CA TYR A 834 6.97 4.46 7.83
C TYR A 834 8.05 3.86 6.93
N PHE A 835 8.04 4.26 5.66
CA PHE A 835 9.05 3.83 4.68
C PHE A 835 10.24 4.79 4.71
N THR A 836 11.45 4.25 4.86
CA THR A 836 12.63 5.08 5.16
C THR A 836 13.96 4.53 4.62
N SER A 837 15.02 5.31 4.81
CA SER A 837 16.42 4.95 4.59
C SER A 837 16.95 4.00 5.67
N GLU A 838 18.07 3.34 5.37
CA GLU A 838 18.76 2.46 6.32
C GLU A 838 19.19 3.16 7.63
N SER A 839 19.59 4.44 7.53
CA SER A 839 20.06 5.24 8.68
C SER A 839 19.03 5.35 9.80
N HIS A 840 17.74 5.49 9.46
CA HIS A 840 16.66 5.52 10.45
C HIS A 840 16.43 4.16 11.11
N VAL A 841 16.71 3.05 10.40
CA VAL A 841 16.52 1.70 10.95
C VAL A 841 17.65 1.33 11.90
N HIS A 842 18.93 1.60 11.55
CA HIS A 842 20.07 1.48 12.49
C HIS A 842 19.86 2.35 13.73
N SER A 843 19.37 3.58 13.55
CA SER A 843 19.12 4.53 14.64
C SER A 843 18.01 4.04 15.56
N LEU A 844 16.83 3.71 15.02
CA LEU A 844 15.70 3.22 15.82
C LEU A 844 16.04 1.92 16.56
N LEU A 845 16.77 1.00 15.91
CA LEU A 845 17.25 -0.23 16.56
C LEU A 845 18.25 0.08 17.68
N SER A 846 19.16 1.04 17.50
CA SER A 846 20.12 1.46 18.54
C SER A 846 19.42 2.11 19.74
N ILE A 847 18.35 2.87 19.51
CA ILE A 847 17.49 3.41 20.59
C ILE A 847 16.85 2.27 21.39
N PHE A 848 16.27 1.25 20.74
CA PHE A 848 15.69 0.11 21.45
C PHE A 848 16.74 -0.72 22.21
N ARG A 849 17.90 -1.02 21.59
CA ARG A 849 18.96 -1.82 22.21
C ARG A 849 19.63 -1.15 23.40
N TYR A 850 19.96 0.14 23.29
CA TYR A 850 20.82 0.82 24.26
C TYR A 850 20.11 1.86 25.13
N GLY A 851 18.90 2.31 24.76
CA GLY A 851 18.17 3.38 25.46
C GLY A 851 17.50 2.96 26.78
N GLY A 852 17.75 1.75 27.27
CA GLY A 852 17.24 1.27 28.56
C GLY A 852 15.78 0.83 28.59
N LEU A 853 15.25 0.22 27.51
CA LEU A 853 13.88 -0.32 27.48
C LEU A 853 13.69 -1.48 28.49
N LEU A 854 14.66 -2.39 28.56
CA LEU A 854 14.69 -3.55 29.47
C LEU A 854 16.15 -3.88 29.85
N ASP A 855 16.31 -4.62 30.95
CA ASP A 855 17.62 -5.07 31.47
C ASP A 855 17.90 -6.52 31.04
N GLU A 856 18.95 -6.70 30.23
CA GLU A 856 19.46 -7.98 29.71
C GLU A 856 19.75 -9.03 30.80
N ASN A 857 19.98 -8.61 32.05
CA ASN A 857 20.27 -9.49 33.18
C ASN A 857 19.00 -9.95 33.93
N LYS A 858 17.88 -9.26 33.73
CA LYS A 858 16.60 -9.55 34.39
C LYS A 858 15.62 -10.26 33.47
N ASP A 859 15.68 -9.97 32.18
CA ASP A 859 14.75 -10.51 31.19
C ASP A 859 15.43 -11.47 30.19
N GLN A 860 15.06 -12.75 30.26
CA GLN A 860 15.63 -13.79 29.38
C GLN A 860 15.13 -13.71 27.93
N GLN A 861 13.93 -13.17 27.67
CA GLN A 861 13.45 -12.96 26.31
C GLN A 861 14.23 -11.82 25.67
N TRP A 862 14.39 -10.70 26.39
CA TRP A 862 15.18 -9.55 25.96
C TRP A 862 16.64 -9.92 25.73
N LYS A 863 17.24 -10.75 26.59
CA LYS A 863 18.59 -11.27 26.36
C LYS A 863 18.69 -12.05 25.05
N ARG A 864 17.80 -13.03 24.80
CA ARG A 864 17.78 -13.78 23.53
C ARG A 864 17.57 -12.87 22.31
N ALA A 865 16.77 -11.81 22.46
CA ALA A 865 16.58 -10.79 21.44
C ALA A 865 17.86 -9.97 21.18
N MET A 866 18.62 -9.61 22.23
CA MET A 866 19.93 -8.97 22.06
C MET A 866 20.97 -9.91 21.44
N ASP A 867 21.02 -11.18 21.86
CA ASP A 867 21.88 -12.20 21.26
C ASP A 867 21.61 -12.34 19.76
N TYR A 868 20.34 -12.45 19.36
CA TYR A 868 19.89 -12.48 17.96
C TYR A 868 20.30 -11.21 17.18
N LEU A 869 19.99 -10.03 17.72
CA LEU A 869 20.37 -8.73 17.13
C LEU A 869 21.89 -8.49 17.13
N SER A 870 22.67 -9.23 17.92
CA SER A 870 24.13 -9.14 17.93
C SER A 870 24.79 -9.94 16.80
N ALA A 871 24.12 -10.99 16.31
CA ALA A 871 24.63 -11.92 15.31
C ALA A 871 24.17 -11.60 13.87
N ILE A 872 23.17 -10.75 13.70
CA ILE A 872 22.82 -10.16 12.40
C ILE A 872 23.96 -9.26 11.91
N SER A 873 24.38 -9.44 10.66
CA SER A 873 25.46 -8.65 10.03
C SER A 873 24.96 -7.49 9.18
N GLU A 874 23.89 -7.66 8.40
CA GLU A 874 23.32 -6.62 7.54
C GLU A 874 21.83 -6.38 7.84
N LEU A 875 21.42 -5.10 7.83
CA LEU A 875 20.01 -4.69 7.75
C LEU A 875 19.58 -4.59 6.29
N ASN A 876 19.30 -5.72 5.62
CA ASN A 876 19.10 -5.80 4.17
C ASN A 876 17.81 -5.08 3.70
N TYR A 877 17.57 -4.98 2.38
CA TYR A 877 16.36 -4.35 1.81
C TYR A 877 15.09 -4.94 2.44
N MET A 878 14.05 -4.12 2.58
CA MET A 878 12.82 -4.50 3.31
C MET A 878 13.01 -4.95 4.77
N THR A 879 14.11 -4.57 5.46
CA THR A 879 14.22 -4.70 6.94
C THR A 879 13.01 -4.04 7.61
N GLN A 880 12.44 -4.70 8.63
CA GLN A 880 11.26 -4.23 9.36
C GLN A 880 11.53 -4.13 10.87
N ILE A 881 10.97 -3.10 11.49
CA ILE A 881 10.69 -3.05 12.93
C ILE A 881 9.16 -2.88 13.05
N VAL A 882 8.48 -3.77 13.78
CA VAL A 882 7.02 -3.76 13.93
C VAL A 882 6.65 -3.74 15.41
N ILE A 883 5.78 -2.82 15.80
CA ILE A 883 5.21 -2.70 17.14
C ILE A 883 3.71 -3.00 17.03
N MET A 884 3.23 -3.96 17.81
CA MET A 884 1.81 -4.33 17.85
C MET A 884 1.25 -4.06 19.25
N LEU A 885 0.14 -3.33 19.33
CA LEU A 885 -0.56 -3.01 20.58
C LEU A 885 -1.91 -3.73 20.61
N TYR A 886 -2.13 -4.46 21.69
CA TYR A 886 -3.33 -5.24 21.97
C TYR A 886 -4.02 -4.76 23.25
N GLU A 887 -5.33 -5.00 23.35
CA GLU A 887 -6.18 -4.61 24.47
C GLU A 887 -7.00 -5.81 25.00
N ASP A 888 -6.98 -6.02 26.31
CA ASP A 888 -7.91 -6.92 27.01
C ASP A 888 -9.06 -6.09 27.62
N ASN A 889 -10.24 -6.18 27.00
CA ASN A 889 -11.44 -5.48 27.45
C ASN A 889 -11.98 -6.01 28.80
N ASN A 890 -11.47 -7.14 29.32
CA ASN A 890 -11.89 -7.72 30.59
C ASN A 890 -11.11 -7.18 31.81
N LYS A 891 -10.03 -6.42 31.57
CA LYS A 891 -9.25 -5.75 32.63
C LYS A 891 -9.85 -4.39 32.96
N ASP A 892 -9.65 -3.93 34.20
CA ASP A 892 -10.06 -2.59 34.62
C ASP A 892 -9.47 -1.51 33.70
N PRO A 893 -10.22 -0.44 33.36
CA PRO A 893 -9.74 0.61 32.47
C PRO A 893 -8.42 1.28 32.85
N SER A 894 -8.03 1.24 34.14
CA SER A 894 -6.78 1.78 34.70
C SER A 894 -5.68 0.74 34.92
N SER A 895 -5.94 -0.55 34.69
CA SER A 895 -4.98 -1.63 34.88
C SER A 895 -3.86 -1.60 33.84
N GLU A 896 -2.61 -1.79 34.29
CA GLU A 896 -1.44 -1.91 33.41
C GLU A 896 -1.49 -3.21 32.57
N GLU A 897 -2.23 -4.23 33.03
CA GLU A 897 -2.46 -5.48 32.30
C GLU A 897 -3.43 -5.32 31.12
N ARG A 898 -4.17 -4.20 31.03
CA ARG A 898 -5.14 -3.95 29.95
C ARG A 898 -4.47 -3.82 28.58
N PHE A 899 -3.25 -3.30 28.52
CA PHE A 899 -2.57 -2.95 27.26
C PHE A 899 -1.22 -3.65 27.10
N HIS A 900 -1.19 -4.56 26.13
CA HIS A 900 -0.07 -5.44 25.84
C HIS A 900 0.62 -4.99 24.55
N VAL A 901 1.94 -4.81 24.59
CA VAL A 901 2.76 -4.42 23.46
C VAL A 901 3.75 -5.52 23.13
N GLU A 902 3.79 -5.88 21.85
CA GLU A 902 4.82 -6.74 21.27
C GLU A 902 5.75 -5.93 20.38
N LEU A 903 7.03 -6.32 20.36
CA LEU A 903 8.06 -5.77 19.48
C LEU A 903 8.63 -6.90 18.61
N HIS A 904 8.53 -6.74 17.29
CA HIS A 904 8.99 -7.69 16.29
C HIS A 904 9.98 -7.05 15.32
N PHE A 905 10.87 -7.85 14.74
CA PHE A 905 11.90 -7.40 13.81
C PHE A 905 12.12 -8.41 12.67
N SER A 906 12.52 -7.95 11.49
CA SER A 906 13.04 -8.81 10.42
C SER A 906 14.23 -8.13 9.74
N PRO A 907 15.37 -8.81 9.53
CA PRO A 907 16.54 -8.25 8.83
C PRO A 907 16.33 -8.09 7.31
N GLY A 908 15.12 -8.34 6.81
CA GLY A 908 14.73 -8.04 5.43
C GLY A 908 14.96 -9.21 4.46
N VAL A 909 15.31 -8.88 3.22
CA VAL A 909 15.56 -9.84 2.13
C VAL A 909 16.74 -10.77 2.48
N LYS A 910 16.68 -12.05 2.11
CA LYS A 910 17.79 -13.00 2.32
C LYS A 910 18.98 -12.71 1.40
N GLY A 911 20.18 -13.15 1.81
CA GLY A 911 21.40 -13.06 1.02
C GLY A 911 21.38 -13.89 -0.27
N CYS A 912 22.42 -13.74 -1.09
CA CYS A 912 22.59 -14.51 -2.33
C CYS A 912 23.29 -15.87 -2.12
N GLU A 913 23.94 -16.05 -0.97
CA GLU A 913 24.40 -17.37 -0.51
C GLU A 913 23.47 -17.87 0.60
N GLU A 914 23.59 -19.15 0.94
CA GLU A 914 23.01 -19.68 2.17
C GLU A 914 23.73 -19.04 3.37
N ASP A 915 23.13 -17.99 3.96
CA ASP A 915 23.54 -17.40 5.24
C ASP A 915 23.31 -18.42 6.39
N ARG A 916 24.07 -19.52 6.40
CA ARG A 916 24.05 -20.59 7.44
C ARG A 916 24.41 -20.08 8.84
N ASN A 917 24.79 -18.81 8.95
CA ASN A 917 25.22 -18.11 10.16
C ASN A 917 24.20 -17.06 10.65
N VAL A 918 23.11 -16.78 9.93
CA VAL A 918 22.01 -16.00 10.53
C VAL A 918 21.30 -16.90 11.54
N PRO A 919 21.14 -16.49 12.82
CA PRO A 919 20.52 -17.36 13.80
C PRO A 919 19.08 -17.65 13.42
N THR A 920 18.66 -18.91 13.55
CA THR A 920 17.25 -19.27 13.44
C THR A 920 16.56 -18.77 14.71
N GLY A 921 15.69 -17.76 14.56
CA GLY A 921 14.88 -17.27 15.66
C GLY A 921 13.66 -18.17 15.94
N PHE A 922 12.78 -17.71 16.82
CA PHE A 922 11.59 -18.46 17.24
C PHE A 922 10.38 -18.21 16.31
N GLY A 923 10.46 -17.22 15.43
CA GLY A 923 9.42 -16.81 14.51
C GLY A 923 8.25 -16.06 15.15
N PHE A 924 7.46 -15.41 14.31
CA PHE A 924 6.22 -14.73 14.70
C PHE A 924 5.10 -15.76 14.92
N ARG A 925 4.55 -15.81 16.15
CA ARG A 925 3.57 -16.80 16.66
C ARG A 925 4.10 -18.25 16.66
N PRO A 926 5.06 -18.60 17.53
CA PRO A 926 5.63 -19.96 17.63
C PRO A 926 4.65 -21.07 18.08
N ALA A 927 3.47 -20.71 18.59
CA ALA A 927 2.50 -21.61 19.23
C ALA A 927 1.91 -22.73 18.35
N SER A 928 2.31 -22.85 17.07
CA SER A 928 2.01 -23.99 16.21
C SER A 928 3.08 -25.10 16.22
N ALA A 929 4.23 -24.88 16.86
CA ALA A 929 5.35 -25.84 16.91
C ALA A 929 5.42 -26.67 18.22
N GLU A 930 4.86 -26.20 19.34
CA GLU A 930 5.09 -26.78 20.68
C GLU A 930 4.37 -28.12 20.97
N ASN A 931 3.68 -28.71 20.00
CA ASN A 931 2.87 -29.92 20.19
C ASN A 931 3.60 -31.26 19.94
N GLU A 932 4.86 -31.28 19.50
CA GLU A 932 5.63 -32.54 19.34
C GLU A 932 6.60 -32.85 20.50
N ASP A 933 7.04 -31.86 21.30
CA ASP A 933 8.09 -32.04 22.32
C ASP A 933 7.58 -32.14 23.79
N LYS A 934 6.34 -32.60 23.99
CA LYS A 934 5.86 -33.05 25.31
C LYS A 934 6.04 -34.56 25.46
N LYS A 935 7.29 -34.99 25.68
CA LYS A 935 7.56 -36.30 26.29
C LYS A 935 6.89 -36.36 27.67
N ALA A 936 6.19 -37.45 27.95
CA ALA A 936 5.48 -37.63 29.20
C ALA A 936 6.47 -37.72 30.38
N ASP A 937 6.40 -36.75 31.28
CA ASP A 937 7.04 -36.83 32.58
C ASP A 937 6.31 -37.89 33.43
N GLN A 938 7.06 -38.82 34.03
CA GLN A 938 6.45 -39.89 34.81
C GLN A 938 6.22 -39.42 36.25
N GLY A 939 4.99 -39.60 36.74
CA GLY A 939 4.49 -38.91 37.92
C GLY A 939 5.30 -39.16 39.19
N SER A 940 5.60 -38.07 39.90
CA SER A 940 6.04 -38.11 41.29
C SER A 940 4.83 -38.35 42.20
N LEU A 941 4.85 -39.45 42.94
CA LEU A 941 4.03 -39.66 44.13
C LEU A 941 4.94 -40.18 45.24
N GLU A 942 4.99 -39.42 46.34
CA GLU A 942 5.39 -39.80 47.71
C GLU A 942 6.54 -40.81 47.91
N ASP A 943 7.64 -40.36 48.54
CA ASP A 943 7.95 -40.90 49.88
C ASP A 943 8.69 -39.87 50.76
N LEU A 944 8.76 -40.16 52.06
CA LEU A 944 9.33 -39.33 53.11
C LEU A 944 10.67 -39.88 53.64
N SER A 945 11.58 -38.94 53.86
CA SER A 945 12.57 -38.94 54.96
C SER A 945 13.94 -39.65 54.80
N LYS A 946 14.94 -38.95 55.36
CA LYS A 946 16.17 -39.43 56.05
C LYS A 946 17.40 -39.92 55.25
N GLU A 947 18.46 -39.12 55.47
CA GLU A 947 19.82 -39.52 55.88
C GLU A 947 20.77 -40.31 54.95
N LYS A 948 21.92 -39.67 54.70
CA LYS A 948 23.30 -40.22 54.69
C LYS A 948 23.63 -41.37 53.72
N GLY A 949 24.66 -41.17 52.90
CA GLY A 949 25.37 -42.27 52.22
C GLY A 949 26.46 -41.75 51.30
N SER A 950 27.71 -41.80 51.76
CA SER A 950 28.91 -41.42 51.02
C SER A 950 29.32 -42.45 49.95
N ASP A 951 30.35 -42.06 49.18
CA ASP A 951 31.33 -42.93 48.49
C ASP A 951 31.02 -43.45 47.07
N GLU A 952 31.63 -42.71 46.12
CA GLU A 952 32.43 -43.17 44.98
C GLU A 952 33.33 -44.42 45.25
N PRO A 953 34.05 -45.00 44.24
CA PRO A 953 33.94 -44.87 42.77
C PRO A 953 34.11 -46.21 41.98
N ASP A 954 34.24 -46.08 40.65
CA ASP A 954 35.43 -46.54 39.86
C ASP A 954 35.24 -47.58 38.72
N ARG A 955 36.13 -47.45 37.72
CA ARG A 955 36.60 -48.42 36.69
C ARG A 955 35.71 -48.88 35.52
N ALA A 956 35.65 -48.00 34.52
CA ALA A 956 36.47 -48.06 33.30
C ALA A 956 36.42 -49.25 32.30
N GLN A 957 36.38 -48.86 31.00
CA GLN A 957 36.98 -49.55 29.83
C GLN A 957 36.28 -50.85 29.33
N GLN A 958 36.31 -51.23 28.03
CA GLN A 958 37.11 -50.76 26.88
C GLN A 958 36.44 -51.13 25.52
N LYS A 959 36.88 -50.46 24.42
CA LYS A 959 36.90 -50.91 23.00
C LYS A 959 35.59 -51.11 22.19
N SER A 960 35.63 -50.54 20.98
CA SER A 960 34.86 -50.91 19.78
C SER A 960 35.59 -52.05 19.00
N PRO A 961 35.03 -52.66 17.92
CA PRO A 961 34.83 -51.98 16.62
C PRO A 961 33.54 -52.34 15.84
N GLN A 962 33.32 -51.62 14.74
CA GLN A 962 32.41 -51.95 13.62
C GLN A 962 32.97 -53.13 12.75
N PRO A 963 32.26 -53.77 11.78
CA PRO A 963 31.36 -53.12 10.78
C PRO A 963 30.16 -53.91 10.18
N SER A 964 29.51 -53.25 9.20
CA SER A 964 28.77 -53.77 8.02
C SER A 964 27.38 -54.43 8.12
N GLU A 965 26.48 -53.89 7.28
CA GLU A 965 25.24 -54.47 6.69
C GLU A 965 25.54 -55.70 5.77
N PRO A 966 24.57 -56.51 5.24
CA PRO A 966 23.19 -56.10 4.89
C PRO A 966 22.00 -57.13 4.93
N VAL A 967 20.78 -56.55 4.91
CA VAL A 967 19.58 -56.95 4.13
C VAL A 967 18.93 -58.35 4.31
N SER A 968 17.67 -58.31 4.82
CA SER A 968 16.45 -59.06 4.39
C SER A 968 15.84 -60.25 5.16
N ILE A 969 14.50 -60.18 5.27
CA ILE A 969 13.49 -61.24 5.03
C ILE A 969 13.02 -62.22 6.16
N GLN A 970 11.82 -61.90 6.68
CA GLN A 970 10.64 -62.77 6.94
C GLN A 970 10.44 -63.63 8.22
N ARG A 971 9.19 -63.49 8.76
CA ARG A 971 8.29 -64.52 9.36
C ARG A 971 8.64 -65.04 10.78
N ARG A 972 7.70 -65.38 11.68
CA ARG A 972 6.21 -65.60 11.71
C ARG A 972 5.69 -65.15 13.11
N SER A 973 4.57 -64.41 13.30
CA SER A 973 3.13 -64.81 13.44
C SER A 973 2.84 -65.88 14.52
N PRO A 974 1.71 -65.87 15.28
CA PRO A 974 0.34 -65.37 14.96
C PRO A 974 -0.19 -64.25 15.91
N LEU A 975 -1.29 -63.49 15.71
CA LEU A 975 -2.58 -63.55 14.96
C LEU A 975 -3.81 -64.09 15.71
N ILE A 976 -5.00 -63.51 15.38
CA ILE A 976 -6.40 -63.72 15.85
C ILE A 976 -6.87 -62.61 16.83
N ARG A 977 -8.00 -61.89 16.62
CA ARG A 977 -8.97 -61.82 15.49
C ARG A 977 -9.72 -60.47 15.49
N ASN A 978 -10.12 -60.01 14.30
CA ASN A 978 -11.50 -59.59 14.02
C ASN A 978 -11.79 -59.77 12.51
N ARG A 979 -13.06 -59.93 12.12
CA ARG A 979 -13.52 -60.16 10.72
C ARG A 979 -14.20 -58.88 10.19
N LYS A 980 -14.09 -58.46 8.92
CA LYS A 980 -14.24 -59.13 7.59
C LYS A 980 -15.69 -59.47 7.24
N THR A 981 -16.23 -59.27 6.02
CA THR A 981 -15.80 -58.53 4.79
C THR A 981 -16.98 -58.57 3.79
N GLY A 982 -17.05 -57.64 2.83
CA GLY A 982 -17.80 -57.82 1.57
C GLY A 982 -17.02 -57.23 0.39
N SER A 983 -16.64 -58.04 -0.60
CA SER A 983 -15.98 -57.60 -1.84
C SER A 983 -16.02 -58.73 -2.89
N MET A 984 -16.40 -58.37 -4.12
CA MET A 984 -16.14 -59.11 -5.37
C MET A 984 -15.73 -58.04 -6.39
N GLU A 985 -14.47 -57.98 -6.80
CA GLU A 985 -13.78 -58.85 -7.77
C GLU A 985 -14.24 -58.62 -9.22
N VAL A 986 -13.28 -58.19 -10.05
CA VAL A 986 -13.42 -58.00 -11.49
C VAL A 986 -12.91 -59.25 -12.21
N LEU A 987 -13.78 -59.91 -12.97
CA LEU A 987 -13.37 -60.94 -13.92
C LEU A 987 -13.12 -60.33 -15.31
N SER A 988 -12.15 -60.90 -16.03
CA SER A 988 -11.72 -60.44 -17.35
C SER A 988 -11.86 -61.58 -18.36
N GLU A 989 -12.62 -61.40 -19.45
CA GLU A 989 -12.36 -62.18 -20.67
C GLU A 989 -12.96 -61.63 -21.99
N SER A 990 -12.16 -61.76 -23.05
CA SER A 990 -12.50 -61.94 -24.48
C SER A 990 -13.66 -61.19 -25.19
N SER A 991 -13.26 -60.35 -26.15
CA SER A 991 -13.63 -60.43 -27.59
C SER A 991 -14.92 -59.81 -28.18
N SER A 992 -14.67 -58.83 -29.07
CA SER A 992 -15.22 -58.72 -30.44
C SER A 992 -16.65 -58.19 -30.76
N LYS A 993 -16.68 -57.32 -31.80
CA LYS A 993 -17.72 -57.12 -32.83
C LYS A 993 -19.17 -56.69 -32.46
N SER A 994 -19.53 -55.52 -33.01
CA SER A 994 -20.71 -55.28 -33.87
C SER A 994 -22.15 -55.48 -33.34
N GLY A 995 -22.85 -54.36 -33.15
CA GLY A 995 -24.02 -54.03 -33.99
C GLY A 995 -25.44 -54.47 -33.59
N GLY A 996 -26.18 -53.54 -32.97
CA GLY A 996 -27.45 -53.04 -33.54
C GLY A 996 -28.81 -53.66 -33.14
N TYR A 997 -29.85 -52.84 -33.36
CA TYR A 997 -31.31 -53.12 -33.31
C TYR A 997 -31.91 -53.36 -31.90
N ARG A 998 -32.84 -52.54 -31.36
CA ARG A 998 -34.13 -51.95 -31.82
C ARG A 998 -35.35 -52.88 -31.65
N LEU A 999 -36.35 -52.40 -30.89
CA LEU A 999 -37.76 -52.16 -31.27
C LEU A 999 -38.33 -51.17 -30.21
N PHE A 1000 -38.91 -50.01 -30.54
CA PHE A 1000 -40.23 -49.72 -31.16
C PHE A 1000 -41.42 -50.03 -30.23
N SER A 1001 -42.51 -49.25 -30.18
CA SER A 1001 -42.95 -48.06 -30.97
C SER A 1001 -43.85 -47.14 -30.08
N THR A 1002 -44.62 -46.11 -30.47
CA THR A 1002 -45.20 -45.59 -31.74
C THR A 1002 -45.65 -44.11 -31.52
N TYR A 1003 -45.90 -43.19 -32.47
CA TYR A 1003 -45.80 -43.27 -33.95
C TYR A 1003 -45.56 -41.94 -34.72
N SER A 1004 -46.48 -40.95 -34.65
CA SER A 1004 -46.99 -40.26 -35.87
C SER A 1004 -47.46 -38.81 -35.64
N ARG A 1005 -47.41 -37.83 -36.57
CA ARG A 1005 -46.85 -37.62 -37.95
C ARG A 1005 -46.91 -36.08 -38.24
N GLN A 1006 -46.44 -35.46 -39.34
CA GLN A 1006 -45.83 -35.88 -40.61
C GLN A 1006 -44.75 -34.83 -41.04
N SER A 1007 -44.14 -34.95 -42.23
CA SER A 1007 -43.04 -34.05 -42.65
C SER A 1007 -42.90 -33.88 -44.18
N SER A 1008 -42.47 -32.70 -44.62
CA SER A 1008 -41.91 -32.37 -45.96
C SER A 1008 -40.98 -31.16 -45.84
N GLU A 1009 -39.66 -31.20 -46.07
CA GLU A 1009 -38.89 -31.47 -47.32
C GLU A 1009 -39.07 -30.37 -48.39
N MET A 1010 -38.03 -29.90 -49.14
CA MET A 1010 -36.97 -30.65 -49.85
C MET A 1010 -35.56 -29.95 -49.81
N LYS A 1011 -34.64 -30.23 -50.78
CA LYS A 1011 -33.15 -30.19 -50.64
C LYS A 1011 -32.41 -29.33 -51.70
N GLN A 1012 -31.09 -29.10 -51.46
CA GLN A 1012 -29.99 -28.76 -52.41
C GLN A 1012 -30.03 -27.35 -53.06
N SER A 1013 -28.93 -26.70 -53.51
CA SER A 1013 -27.48 -27.02 -53.69
C SER A 1013 -26.61 -25.76 -53.44
N GLY A 1014 -25.27 -25.81 -53.32
CA GLY A 1014 -24.32 -25.74 -54.45
C GLY A 1014 -23.16 -24.73 -54.17
N LEU A 1015 -22.05 -24.76 -54.93
CA LEU A 1015 -20.86 -23.90 -54.72
C LEU A 1015 -20.91 -22.57 -55.52
N GLY A 1016 -20.19 -21.53 -55.06
CA GLY A 1016 -19.90 -20.31 -55.83
C GLY A 1016 -18.81 -19.42 -55.20
N SER A 1017 -18.03 -18.73 -56.03
CA SER A 1017 -16.97 -17.77 -55.64
C SER A 1017 -16.97 -16.57 -56.61
N GLN A 1018 -16.07 -15.60 -56.43
CA GLN A 1018 -15.88 -14.32 -57.18
C GLN A 1018 -16.81 -13.16 -56.76
N CYS A 1019 -16.51 -11.88 -57.05
CA CYS A 1019 -15.27 -11.07 -56.92
C CYS A 1019 -15.57 -9.61 -57.33
N THR A 1020 -14.85 -8.64 -56.75
CA THR A 1020 -14.44 -7.31 -57.32
C THR A 1020 -15.44 -6.35 -57.98
N GLY A 1021 -15.38 -5.06 -57.57
CA GLY A 1021 -15.43 -3.90 -58.49
C GLY A 1021 -16.50 -2.82 -58.23
N LEU A 1022 -16.33 -1.54 -58.62
CA LEU A 1022 -15.14 -0.76 -59.05
C LEU A 1022 -15.33 0.77 -58.76
N PHE A 1023 -14.24 1.54 -58.92
CA PHE A 1023 -13.98 2.97 -58.62
C PHE A 1023 -14.81 4.07 -59.33
N SER A 1024 -14.87 5.26 -58.71
CA SER A 1024 -14.42 6.59 -59.23
C SER A 1024 -14.48 7.66 -58.09
N THR A 1025 -13.69 8.74 -57.88
CA THR A 1025 -12.46 9.41 -58.41
C THR A 1025 -12.62 10.81 -59.03
N ASN A 1026 -11.66 11.72 -58.72
CA ASN A 1026 -11.31 13.02 -59.34
C ASN A 1026 -12.15 14.29 -59.00
N VAL A 1027 -11.62 15.54 -58.94
CA VAL A 1027 -10.26 16.09 -58.60
C VAL A 1027 -10.28 17.65 -58.50
N LEU A 1028 -9.19 18.24 -57.94
CA LEU A 1028 -8.84 19.67 -57.67
C LEU A 1028 -9.46 20.29 -56.38
N GLY A 1029 -8.85 21.29 -55.69
CA GLY A 1029 -7.52 21.93 -55.80
C GLY A 1029 -7.52 23.38 -55.22
N GLY A 1030 -6.45 23.99 -54.66
CA GLY A 1030 -5.09 23.53 -54.31
C GLY A 1030 -4.19 24.67 -53.73
N SER A 1031 -2.99 24.33 -53.22
CA SER A 1031 -1.89 25.24 -52.76
C SER A 1031 -2.13 26.09 -51.48
N SER A 1032 -1.17 26.41 -50.60
CA SER A 1032 0.20 25.92 -50.24
C SER A 1032 0.54 26.51 -48.84
N SER A 1033 1.27 25.86 -47.93
CA SER A 1033 2.72 25.54 -48.00
C SER A 1033 3.10 24.52 -46.89
N ALA A 1034 4.25 23.84 -47.02
CA ALA A 1034 4.75 22.83 -46.06
C ALA A 1034 6.23 23.10 -45.67
N PRO A 1035 6.82 22.35 -44.70
CA PRO A 1035 7.28 20.99 -44.99
C PRO A 1035 6.86 19.91 -43.96
N ASN A 1036 6.92 18.64 -44.38
CA ASN A 1036 6.63 17.46 -43.57
C ASN A 1036 7.90 16.85 -42.94
N LEU A 1037 7.73 16.09 -41.86
CA LEU A 1037 8.68 15.07 -41.43
C LEU A 1037 8.00 13.69 -41.49
N GLN A 1038 8.25 12.92 -42.55
CA GLN A 1038 7.66 11.59 -42.73
C GLN A 1038 8.61 10.68 -43.53
N ASP A 1039 9.55 10.09 -42.81
CA ASP A 1039 10.45 9.04 -43.31
C ASP A 1039 10.73 8.02 -42.20
N TYR A 1040 11.39 6.90 -42.52
CA TYR A 1040 11.69 5.77 -41.61
C TYR A 1040 10.49 4.96 -41.09
N ALA A 1041 9.82 4.27 -42.02
CA ALA A 1041 8.97 3.12 -41.70
C ALA A 1041 9.08 1.97 -42.74
N ARG A 1042 10.30 1.46 -43.00
CA ARG A 1042 10.53 0.23 -43.80
C ARG A 1042 11.92 -0.38 -43.61
N SER A 1043 12.00 -1.68 -43.92
CA SER A 1043 13.18 -2.57 -43.82
C SER A 1043 13.60 -2.93 -42.38
N HIS A 1044 13.96 -4.17 -42.02
CA HIS A 1044 13.93 -5.43 -42.77
C HIS A 1044 13.32 -6.57 -41.93
N GLY A 1045 12.31 -7.26 -42.49
CA GLY A 1045 11.98 -8.63 -42.07
C GLY A 1045 12.49 -9.62 -43.11
N LYS A 1046 13.26 -10.64 -42.68
CA LYS A 1046 13.59 -11.81 -43.51
C LYS A 1046 13.16 -13.08 -42.79
N LYS A 1047 12.23 -13.82 -43.40
CA LYS A 1047 11.90 -15.19 -42.97
C LYS A 1047 12.96 -16.13 -43.51
N PHE A 1048 13.53 -16.98 -42.66
CA PHE A 1048 14.08 -18.26 -43.07
C PHE A 1048 13.14 -19.36 -42.59
N ALA A 1049 12.94 -20.38 -43.44
CA ALA A 1049 12.24 -21.60 -43.10
C ALA A 1049 13.14 -22.78 -43.46
N SER A 1050 13.39 -23.64 -42.49
CA SER A 1050 13.98 -24.96 -42.63
C SER A 1050 13.23 -25.92 -41.68
N SER A 1051 13.34 -27.22 -41.91
CA SER A 1051 12.33 -28.20 -41.48
C SER A 1051 12.97 -29.46 -40.88
N LEU A 1052 12.15 -30.27 -40.19
CA LEU A 1052 12.45 -31.60 -39.64
C LEU A 1052 13.41 -31.56 -38.41
N THR A 1053 13.36 -32.47 -37.41
CA THR A 1053 12.48 -33.62 -37.10
C THR A 1053 12.65 -34.08 -35.64
N TYR A 1054 11.69 -34.89 -35.13
CA TYR A 1054 11.82 -35.79 -33.95
C TYR A 1054 12.03 -35.11 -32.58
N LYS A 1055 11.64 -35.67 -31.43
CA LYS A 1055 10.61 -36.67 -31.04
C LYS A 1055 10.38 -36.41 -29.51
N ASP A 1056 9.16 -36.29 -28.99
CA ASP A 1056 8.17 -37.35 -28.68
C ASP A 1056 8.42 -38.04 -27.32
N GLU A 1057 7.36 -38.50 -26.65
CA GLU A 1057 7.31 -39.12 -25.30
C GLU A 1057 7.68 -38.18 -24.10
N LEU A 1058 7.05 -38.22 -22.92
CA LEU A 1058 5.96 -39.09 -22.40
C LEU A 1058 5.14 -38.37 -21.29
N LEU A 1059 3.87 -38.77 -21.11
CA LEU A 1059 2.99 -38.41 -19.97
C LEU A 1059 2.58 -39.70 -19.21
N SER A 1060 2.60 -39.70 -17.86
CA SER A 1060 1.75 -40.51 -16.95
C SER A 1060 2.27 -40.45 -15.49
N MET A 1061 1.63 -39.72 -14.55
CA MET A 1061 0.77 -40.22 -13.42
C MET A 1061 1.49 -40.95 -12.25
N PRO A 1062 0.89 -41.13 -11.04
CA PRO A 1062 -0.23 -40.45 -10.35
C PRO A 1062 0.23 -39.84 -8.98
N ALA A 1063 -0.66 -39.68 -7.98
CA ALA A 1063 -0.43 -38.85 -6.78
C ALA A 1063 -0.61 -39.55 -5.39
N VAL A 1064 -0.33 -38.77 -4.33
CA VAL A 1064 -0.63 -38.96 -2.88
C VAL A 1064 0.39 -39.72 -2.01
N LYS A 1065 1.22 -38.95 -1.28
CA LYS A 1065 1.39 -39.05 0.18
C LYS A 1065 1.92 -37.73 0.78
N ARG A 1066 1.68 -37.51 2.07
CA ARG A 1066 1.90 -36.24 2.80
C ARG A 1066 3.39 -35.92 3.00
N PHE A 1067 3.79 -34.64 2.89
CA PHE A 1067 4.75 -33.99 3.82
C PHE A 1067 4.76 -32.45 3.66
N SER A 1068 4.87 -31.77 4.81
CA SER A 1068 5.39 -30.42 5.16
C SER A 1068 5.25 -29.17 4.26
N VAL A 1069 5.27 -28.02 4.95
CA VAL A 1069 5.09 -26.65 4.43
C VAL A 1069 6.17 -26.24 3.43
N SER A 1070 5.76 -25.83 2.22
CA SER A 1070 6.58 -25.02 1.31
C SER A 1070 5.68 -24.12 0.44
N PHE A 1071 5.85 -22.80 0.52
CA PHE A 1071 5.13 -21.83 -0.30
C PHE A 1071 5.78 -21.63 -1.69
N ALA A 1072 5.05 -20.96 -2.58
CA ALA A 1072 5.41 -20.52 -3.94
C ALA A 1072 5.51 -21.61 -5.03
N LYS A 1073 4.41 -21.81 -5.77
CA LYS A 1073 4.38 -22.15 -7.21
C LYS A 1073 2.97 -22.03 -7.80
N HIS A 1074 2.67 -20.92 -8.48
CA HIS A 1074 1.84 -20.84 -9.69
C HIS A 1074 1.95 -19.41 -10.28
N PRO A 1075 1.76 -19.21 -11.61
CA PRO A 1075 2.30 -18.05 -12.30
C PRO A 1075 1.36 -16.84 -12.38
N THR A 1076 1.93 -15.64 -12.27
CA THR A 1076 1.37 -14.43 -12.88
C THR A 1076 1.84 -14.35 -14.34
N ASN A 1077 0.90 -14.31 -15.28
CA ASN A 1077 1.24 -14.21 -16.70
C ASN A 1077 1.91 -12.87 -17.03
N GLY A 1078 2.95 -12.86 -17.88
CA GLY A 1078 3.33 -11.68 -18.66
C GLY A 1078 4.74 -11.11 -18.53
N PHE A 1079 5.68 -11.71 -17.77
CA PHE A 1079 7.10 -11.30 -17.77
C PHE A 1079 8.05 -12.50 -17.67
N GLU A 1080 8.43 -13.06 -18.82
CA GLU A 1080 9.56 -14.00 -18.92
C GLU A 1080 10.87 -13.21 -18.81
N GLY A 1081 11.64 -13.42 -17.73
CA GLY A 1081 12.96 -12.81 -17.55
C GLY A 1081 13.33 -12.43 -16.11
N CYS A 1082 12.36 -12.29 -15.20
CA CYS A 1082 12.67 -12.06 -13.78
C CYS A 1082 13.19 -13.34 -13.12
N SER A 1083 14.47 -13.32 -12.72
CA SER A 1083 15.04 -14.28 -11.77
C SER A 1083 14.23 -14.31 -10.47
N MET A 1084 14.28 -15.44 -9.75
CA MET A 1084 13.57 -15.65 -8.48
C MET A 1084 13.87 -14.50 -7.50
N VAL A 1085 12.84 -13.74 -7.14
CA VAL A 1085 12.99 -12.65 -6.17
C VAL A 1085 13.36 -13.25 -4.81
N PRO A 1086 14.47 -12.84 -4.17
CA PRO A 1086 14.91 -13.50 -2.93
C PRO A 1086 13.90 -13.27 -1.80
N THR A 1087 13.52 -14.35 -1.11
CA THR A 1087 12.52 -14.31 -0.04
C THR A 1087 12.95 -13.39 1.10
N ILE A 1088 11.99 -12.80 1.80
CA ILE A 1088 12.23 -12.00 3.01
C ILE A 1088 12.30 -12.95 4.23
N TYR A 1089 13.18 -12.65 5.19
CA TYR A 1089 13.21 -13.33 6.49
C TYR A 1089 11.88 -13.10 7.25
N PRO A 1090 11.35 -14.10 7.98
CA PRO A 1090 10.15 -13.91 8.79
C PRO A 1090 10.33 -12.80 9.82
N LEU A 1091 9.22 -12.32 10.39
CA LEU A 1091 9.27 -11.51 11.60
C LEU A 1091 9.67 -12.40 12.78
N GLU A 1092 10.57 -11.89 13.61
CA GLU A 1092 11.06 -12.48 14.85
C GLU A 1092 10.58 -11.65 16.03
N THR A 1093 10.07 -12.31 17.05
CA THR A 1093 9.53 -11.66 18.26
C THR A 1093 10.66 -11.32 19.23
N LEU A 1094 11.01 -10.03 19.32
CA LEU A 1094 12.01 -9.53 20.26
C LEU A 1094 11.46 -9.44 21.69
N HIS A 1095 10.18 -9.08 21.85
CA HIS A 1095 9.49 -9.12 23.14
C HIS A 1095 7.97 -9.27 22.98
N ASN A 1096 7.31 -10.03 23.86
CA ASN A 1096 5.86 -10.21 23.86
C ASN A 1096 5.21 -10.21 25.25
N SER A 1097 5.74 -9.37 26.15
CA SER A 1097 5.11 -9.00 27.43
C SER A 1097 5.47 -7.58 27.89
N LEU A 1098 5.55 -6.60 26.97
CA LEU A 1098 5.68 -5.18 27.38
C LEU A 1098 4.29 -4.63 27.74
N SER A 1099 4.18 -3.85 28.80
CA SER A 1099 3.01 -2.98 29.00
C SER A 1099 3.13 -1.72 28.16
N LEU A 1100 1.99 -1.13 27.77
CA LEU A 1100 1.97 0.20 27.14
C LEU A 1100 2.61 1.28 28.03
N ARG A 1101 2.53 1.12 29.36
CA ARG A 1101 3.17 2.04 30.32
C ARG A 1101 4.69 2.03 30.19
N GLN A 1102 5.33 0.86 30.24
CA GLN A 1102 6.80 0.73 30.11
C GLN A 1102 7.29 1.34 28.80
N VAL A 1103 6.63 1.03 27.68
CA VAL A 1103 6.98 1.59 26.36
C VAL A 1103 6.83 3.11 26.35
N ASN A 1104 5.77 3.65 26.94
CA ASN A 1104 5.55 5.09 27.02
C ASN A 1104 6.57 5.81 27.92
N GLU A 1105 6.94 5.22 29.06
CA GLU A 1105 7.96 5.78 29.96
C GLU A 1105 9.35 5.76 29.31
N PHE A 1106 9.71 4.68 28.61
CA PHE A 1106 10.93 4.58 27.79
C PHE A 1106 10.98 5.65 26.68
N LEU A 1107 9.95 5.75 25.84
CA LEU A 1107 9.91 6.75 24.76
C LEU A 1107 9.96 8.19 25.31
N THR A 1108 9.35 8.42 26.48
CA THR A 1108 9.43 9.70 27.20
C THR A 1108 10.84 10.00 27.71
N ALA A 1109 11.54 9.00 28.28
CA ALA A 1109 12.91 9.16 28.75
C ALA A 1109 13.86 9.54 27.61
N VAL A 1110 13.83 8.80 26.50
CA VAL A 1110 14.63 9.09 25.28
C VAL A 1110 14.37 10.51 24.76
N CYS A 1111 13.12 10.97 24.80
CA CYS A 1111 12.75 12.34 24.43
C CYS A 1111 13.21 13.42 25.43
N ARG A 1112 13.40 13.08 26.71
CA ARG A 1112 13.88 14.01 27.76
C ARG A 1112 15.39 14.18 27.72
N SER A 1113 16.16 13.10 27.59
CA SER A 1113 17.64 13.15 27.54
C SER A 1113 18.15 14.08 26.42
N CYS A 1114 17.42 14.15 25.31
CA CYS A 1114 17.70 15.07 24.21
C CYS A 1114 17.53 16.57 24.57
N SER A 1115 16.58 16.90 25.45
CA SER A 1115 16.35 18.28 25.90
C SER A 1115 17.51 18.78 26.77
N GLU A 1116 18.04 17.93 27.63
CA GLU A 1116 19.15 18.26 28.52
C GLU A 1116 20.47 18.40 27.76
N SER A 1117 20.76 17.51 26.80
CA SER A 1117 21.96 17.60 25.96
C SER A 1117 21.92 18.83 25.03
N HIS A 1118 20.76 19.21 24.47
CA HIS A 1118 20.64 20.45 23.70
C HIS A 1118 20.90 21.70 24.55
N VAL A 1119 20.41 21.74 25.79
CA VAL A 1119 20.70 22.85 26.72
C VAL A 1119 22.20 22.92 27.02
N GLN A 1120 22.86 21.78 27.27
CA GLN A 1120 24.31 21.74 27.53
C GLN A 1120 25.15 22.17 26.31
N SER A 1121 24.83 21.69 25.09
CA SER A 1121 25.53 22.16 23.88
C SER A 1121 25.31 23.65 23.62
N THR A 1122 24.12 24.18 23.91
CA THR A 1122 23.82 25.62 23.73
C THR A 1122 24.60 26.47 24.75
N ALA A 1123 24.73 26.01 26.00
CA ALA A 1123 25.56 26.67 27.00
C ALA A 1123 27.07 26.62 26.67
N ALA A 1124 27.59 25.46 26.25
CA ALA A 1124 28.99 25.29 25.88
C ALA A 1124 29.40 26.15 24.67
N LEU A 1125 28.51 26.33 23.69
CA LEU A 1125 28.72 27.27 22.59
C LEU A 1125 28.75 28.73 23.05
N PHE A 1126 28.01 29.07 24.12
CA PHE A 1126 27.98 30.42 24.69
C PHE A 1126 29.27 30.75 25.45
N ASP A 1127 29.73 29.85 26.33
CA ASP A 1127 31.00 30.02 27.05
C ASP A 1127 32.20 30.07 26.10
N SER A 1128 32.20 29.23 25.05
CA SER A 1128 33.27 29.21 24.04
C SER A 1128 33.39 30.50 23.22
N MET A 1129 32.37 31.38 23.22
CA MET A 1129 32.45 32.71 22.58
C MET A 1129 32.96 33.81 23.50
N ILE A 1130 32.99 33.59 24.82
CA ILE A 1130 33.37 34.60 25.82
C ILE A 1130 34.87 34.51 26.18
N GLY A 1131 35.50 33.34 26.01
CA GLY A 1131 36.90 33.08 26.39
C GLY A 1131 38.00 33.76 25.56
N SER A 1132 37.72 34.81 24.77
CA SER A 1132 38.75 35.47 23.93
C SER A 1132 38.47 36.94 23.57
N GLN A 1133 38.59 37.84 24.56
CA GLN A 1133 39.14 39.20 24.34
C GLN A 1133 39.57 39.86 25.66
N ILE A 1134 40.63 40.66 25.59
CA ILE A 1134 41.18 41.50 26.67
C ILE A 1134 40.90 42.98 26.30
N PRO A 1135 40.62 43.88 27.28
CA PRO A 1135 39.60 44.90 27.07
C PRO A 1135 40.09 46.22 26.43
N GLY A 1136 39.16 46.87 25.72
CA GLY A 1136 39.20 48.28 25.32
C GLY A 1136 37.82 48.91 25.55
N ASP A 1137 37.80 50.13 26.07
CA ASP A 1137 36.62 50.82 26.63
C ASP A 1137 36.01 51.83 25.60
N PRO A 1138 34.90 52.55 25.88
CA PRO A 1138 33.54 52.05 25.61
C PRO A 1138 32.70 52.97 24.70
N PHE A 1139 31.61 52.45 24.12
CA PHE A 1139 30.37 53.23 23.95
C PHE A 1139 29.10 52.35 23.90
N MET A 1140 27.99 52.95 24.36
CA MET A 1140 26.67 52.37 24.63
C MET A 1140 25.90 51.80 23.43
N SER A 1141 24.76 51.09 23.54
CA SER A 1141 24.18 50.16 24.54
C SER A 1141 22.70 49.93 24.18
N GLN A 1142 22.19 48.69 24.15
CA GLN A 1142 20.77 48.42 24.46
C GLN A 1142 20.54 46.97 24.88
N ARG A 1143 19.58 46.73 25.78
CA ARG A 1143 19.29 45.43 26.40
C ARG A 1143 18.09 44.75 25.76
N ILE A 1144 18.13 43.42 25.67
CA ILE A 1144 16.93 42.57 25.60
C ILE A 1144 16.71 41.95 26.99
N LEU A 1145 15.47 41.90 27.46
CA LEU A 1145 15.08 41.26 28.72
C LEU A 1145 14.45 39.89 28.45
N SER A 1146 14.92 38.87 29.17
CA SER A 1146 14.25 37.56 29.24
C SER A 1146 13.09 37.59 30.25
N SER A 1147 12.08 36.74 30.06
CA SER A 1147 11.00 36.52 31.02
C SER A 1147 10.69 35.02 31.16
N SER A 1148 10.09 34.63 32.29
CA SER A 1148 10.10 33.27 32.83
C SER A 1148 8.71 32.63 32.96
N SER A 1149 8.68 31.33 33.27
CA SER A 1149 7.51 30.46 33.34
C SER A 1149 6.84 30.36 34.74
N LEU A 1150 5.71 29.62 34.81
CA LEU A 1150 4.88 29.16 35.97
C LEU A 1150 3.53 29.90 36.14
N PRO A 1151 2.49 29.30 36.77
CA PRO A 1151 2.04 27.88 36.76
C PRO A 1151 0.49 27.72 36.56
N LEU A 1152 -0.03 26.48 36.65
CA LEU A 1152 -1.48 26.14 36.50
C LEU A 1152 -2.39 26.59 37.67
N ARG A 1153 -3.72 26.67 37.40
CA ARG A 1153 -4.80 26.69 38.42
C ARG A 1153 -6.10 26.03 37.90
N GLN A 1154 -6.93 25.45 38.78
CA GLN A 1154 -8.13 24.65 38.45
C GLN A 1154 -9.49 25.39 38.65
N ARG A 1155 -10.52 25.04 37.85
CA ARG A 1155 -12.01 25.10 38.03
C ARG A 1155 -12.71 25.10 36.64
N SER A 1156 -13.99 24.75 36.41
CA SER A 1156 -15.04 23.98 37.12
C SER A 1156 -16.15 23.59 36.09
N ASP A 1157 -17.14 22.76 36.48
CA ASP A 1157 -18.19 22.16 35.63
C ASP A 1157 -19.11 23.03 34.73
N LYS A 1158 -19.35 22.48 33.52
CA LYS A 1158 -20.61 22.36 32.73
C LYS A 1158 -21.15 23.57 31.89
N PRO A 1159 -21.98 23.30 30.84
CA PRO A 1159 -22.03 24.09 29.59
C PRO A 1159 -23.37 24.82 29.32
N PRO A 1160 -23.48 25.64 28.24
CA PRO A 1160 -24.01 25.10 26.97
C PRO A 1160 -23.35 25.67 25.67
N TRP A 1161 -23.91 25.28 24.52
CA TRP A 1161 -23.43 25.49 23.15
C TRP A 1161 -23.68 26.91 22.60
N TYR A 1162 -22.73 27.51 21.87
CA TYR A 1162 -22.82 27.90 20.44
C TYR A 1162 -21.57 28.67 19.93
N SER A 1163 -21.32 28.61 18.61
CA SER A 1163 -20.50 29.52 17.78
C SER A 1163 -19.15 30.09 18.27
N SER A 1164 -18.04 29.49 17.83
CA SER A 1164 -16.97 30.19 17.08
C SER A 1164 -15.91 29.19 16.57
N GLY A 1165 -15.39 29.39 15.35
CA GLY A 1165 -14.45 28.46 14.69
C GLY A 1165 -12.99 28.93 14.71
N PRO A 1166 -12.00 28.01 14.59
CA PRO A 1166 -10.58 28.35 14.51
C PRO A 1166 -10.13 28.73 13.09
N SER A 1167 -9.10 29.58 12.99
CA SER A 1167 -8.60 30.13 11.73
C SER A 1167 -7.96 29.12 10.78
N SER A 1168 -8.18 29.31 9.48
CA SER A 1168 -7.48 28.60 8.39
C SER A 1168 -6.41 29.49 7.74
N THR A 1169 -5.16 29.02 7.73
CA THR A 1169 -4.05 29.67 7.00
C THR A 1169 -3.16 28.62 6.32
N VAL A 1170 -3.51 28.25 5.08
CA VAL A 1170 -2.68 27.46 4.16
C VAL A 1170 -2.70 28.14 2.80
N SER A 1171 -1.58 28.75 2.40
CA SER A 1171 -1.48 29.52 1.16
C SER A 1171 -1.02 28.64 -0.02
N SER A 1172 -1.81 28.59 -1.09
CA SER A 1172 -1.47 27.95 -2.35
C SER A 1172 -0.74 28.92 -3.30
N ALA A 1173 0.51 28.65 -3.64
CA ALA A 1173 1.28 29.47 -4.58
C ALA A 1173 1.18 28.95 -6.03
N GLY A 1174 0.37 29.63 -6.85
CA GLY A 1174 0.36 29.48 -8.31
C GLY A 1174 1.48 30.29 -9.00
N PRO A 1175 1.75 30.07 -10.30
CA PRO A 1175 2.85 30.71 -11.01
C PRO A 1175 2.55 32.14 -11.47
N SER A 1176 3.55 33.03 -11.37
CA SER A 1176 3.46 34.44 -11.79
C SER A 1176 4.15 34.69 -13.12
N SER A 1177 3.48 35.37 -14.07
CA SER A 1177 4.09 36.10 -15.21
C SER A 1177 3.01 36.85 -16.01
N PRO A 1178 3.32 37.99 -16.67
CA PRO A 1178 4.36 38.99 -16.37
C PRO A 1178 3.76 40.39 -16.13
N THR A 1179 4.59 41.35 -15.71
CA THR A 1179 4.19 42.76 -15.54
C THR A 1179 4.13 43.54 -16.84
N SER A 1180 3.07 44.35 -17.03
CA SER A 1180 3.08 45.50 -17.94
C SER A 1180 2.75 46.78 -17.16
N VAL A 1181 3.66 47.76 -17.22
CA VAL A 1181 3.39 49.13 -16.78
C VAL A 1181 2.52 49.86 -17.81
N ASP A 1182 1.61 50.73 -17.38
CA ASP A 1182 1.79 52.18 -17.58
C ASP A 1182 0.87 53.04 -16.69
N ASN A 1183 0.91 54.36 -16.87
CA ASN A 1183 0.53 55.40 -15.91
C ASN A 1183 -0.91 55.97 -16.02
N CYS A 1184 -1.21 56.86 -15.07
CA CYS A 1184 -2.24 57.92 -15.07
C CYS A 1184 -3.71 57.55 -14.79
N ALA A 1185 -4.54 58.41 -14.16
CA ALA A 1185 -4.22 59.55 -13.28
C ALA A 1185 -5.47 60.09 -12.50
N HIS A 1186 -5.18 60.72 -11.35
CA HIS A 1186 -5.83 61.95 -10.82
C HIS A 1186 -7.29 62.04 -10.31
N PHE A 1187 -7.38 62.59 -9.08
CA PHE A 1187 -8.39 63.49 -8.49
C PHE A 1187 -9.87 63.01 -8.29
N SER A 1188 -10.62 63.43 -7.25
CA SER A 1188 -10.35 63.70 -5.81
C SER A 1188 -11.61 64.25 -5.08
N PHE A 1189 -11.46 64.50 -3.77
CA PHE A 1189 -12.14 65.53 -2.95
C PHE A 1189 -13.39 65.15 -2.07
N THR A 1190 -13.10 64.62 -0.86
CA THR A 1190 -13.19 65.39 0.42
C THR A 1190 -14.57 65.72 1.08
N GLU A 1191 -14.70 65.21 2.32
CA GLU A 1191 -15.34 65.79 3.54
C GLU A 1191 -16.83 65.65 3.96
N LYS A 1192 -16.95 65.10 5.19
CA LYS A 1192 -17.71 65.55 6.39
C LYS A 1192 -19.23 65.35 6.55
N LEU A 1193 -19.52 64.51 7.57
CA LEU A 1193 -20.37 64.77 8.74
C LEU A 1193 -21.82 65.26 8.53
N SER A 1194 -22.80 64.49 9.04
CA SER A 1194 -23.45 64.83 10.33
C SER A 1194 -24.54 63.84 10.84
N ILE A 1195 -24.46 63.52 12.13
CA ILE A 1195 -25.55 63.55 13.15
C ILE A 1195 -26.76 62.57 13.04
N SER A 1196 -26.78 61.61 13.98
CA SER A 1196 -27.95 60.87 14.56
C SER A 1196 -28.73 61.74 15.58
N PRO A 1197 -29.87 61.35 16.25
CA PRO A 1197 -30.46 60.00 16.48
C PRO A 1197 -32.04 60.07 16.38
N PRO A 1198 -32.91 59.39 17.19
CA PRO A 1198 -32.83 58.18 18.04
C PRO A 1198 -33.97 57.13 17.82
N LYS A 1199 -33.99 56.06 18.65
CA LYS A 1199 -35.12 55.36 19.35
C LYS A 1199 -36.57 55.41 18.78
N SER A 1200 -37.41 54.37 18.90
CA SER A 1200 -37.35 53.09 19.65
C SER A 1200 -38.42 52.06 19.20
N GLU A 1201 -38.34 50.85 19.78
CA GLU A 1201 -39.42 49.89 20.10
C GLU A 1201 -40.10 49.02 18.99
N GLU A 1202 -40.21 47.73 19.35
CA GLU A 1202 -41.25 46.72 19.06
C GLU A 1202 -42.00 46.72 17.71
N GLN A 1203 -41.66 45.75 16.84
CA GLN A 1203 -42.35 44.44 16.81
C GLN A 1203 -41.49 43.35 16.15
#